data_AF-A0A5D0PN73-F1
#
_entry.id   AF-A0A5D0PN73-F1
#
_cell.length_a   1.000
_cell.length_b   1.000
_cell.length_c   1.000
_cell.angle_alpha   90.00
_cell.angle_beta   90.00
_cell.angle_gamma   90.00
#
_symmetry.space_group_name_H-M   'P 1'
#
loop_
_entity.id
_entity.type
_entity.pdbx_description
1 polymer ?
#
loop_
_entity_poly.entity_id
_entity_poly.type
_entity_poly.pdbx_seq_one_letter_code
_entity_poly.pdbx_strand_id
1 'polypeptide(L)'
;MDPLAGPVERLAWELRRLRDEAGRPSYRLLAERAHFSRSTLAEAATGTRLPTLEATLAYAVACGGDPAEWERKWQLVAAELERSQRRCPYPGLLPLDVDAADLFFGRDDLLDVLLKAVKQGPLTVVRGATGSGKSSLLRAGLAARLMANGTTVTLLTPGVHPLSRLPSSDADAADVMIIDQFEETFTLCADEPERAGFLDALSELVSGQDGPALVIGIRTDFYERCLSHPGMAAALLDSLHLPVGPMSEQELRAIITEPAARAGLSVDPDLVVTVVAEAAEQTGALPMVAHALRETWSRQQGDTLALADYRAVGGVSGAIARTAEHLYADLEDDQRLLLRAVLLRLVALGSGSSDTRRGLDRDELAGIGPAGELDAVLDRLAAARLIVVDQDLVDIAHEALLTGWPRLREWLTADREALLRHQRLTSDAAEWTRNGRGEDYLYRGTRLAFWDGEASFVPLNELERTFLAACRSSAAERDRARRRIRLAFGGLPVAAVVVIVLAALVVVQVGDRGTERERAASVRLAAEARRQLQQDPELALLLAIEAYEAEPTPEADLVLRQATADSRLRGSTPTGLRRVEGTTATPDGRKLAIWGAGSGPASLEIWSLDGTAPRRADHVLQADRTDGIQSAAFSADGRQLVTGDAGGELLLWDLASSGPPTVLGTLDGVVNGVSVSRDGTVASAHSDGVRIWKPGSSKPVELSVPGREVRSVAFSPSGRLLATGGSGSPLRVWDMTGDRPVLQRAATRGEPEQVAFAPRGPWVATVEGDVPRVWDATETPAGDWIPQVELAGHVPELNGLVFTAAGDRMATYGADGLIRVWTTGSEADPLVLRRPKADPRGAAFTPDGKSLVSVDADGSLRTWDVTAGDPAPSEGRPLALSDDTSTVAVSAGPASLLTSRDVQIKVWRGATPAEVRGPSDAGYHVALSPDGRRLAGIGRAGTLSLWDLSNPGAPVTTPAPFRGLPAGLVFSADGKRIVAGASGTEPQVWQISPSGGLTAVTGWQRPPTGRADGDVALSADGMKLADARDDHTVVVWDLTGKSEPKILRGHAEDITGLAFSPDGLRLAAAAADGAIRLWDTGGQGEPAGVLYGAESTVRKVRFSPDGTWLVTNEPAGPLRLWRAAGGGEPLELTGWGATGGLAVFSPDGSRIVRGLSPQIFLGRSLATGLGGSLVRTRACEVCGPAGTVLDLARSRRTRELTAEERRSHLDPAAST
;
A
#
# COMPACT_ATOMS: atom_id res chain seq x y z
N MET A 1 -2.50 -36.13 51.36
CA MET A 1 -2.03 -34.75 51.12
C MET A 1 -1.59 -34.73 49.68
N ASP A 2 -2.18 -33.85 48.89
CA ASP A 2 -1.91 -33.75 47.46
C ASP A 2 -0.72 -32.79 47.24
N PRO A 3 0.45 -33.27 46.73
CA PRO A 3 1.60 -32.42 46.47
C PRO A 3 1.41 -31.46 45.28
N LEU A 4 0.32 -31.60 44.52
CA LEU A 4 -0.03 -30.71 43.41
C LEU A 4 -0.94 -29.54 43.84
N ALA A 5 -1.48 -29.57 45.08
CA ALA A 5 -2.41 -28.55 45.56
C ALA A 5 -1.76 -27.18 45.79
N GLY A 6 -0.46 -27.13 46.06
CA GLY A 6 0.26 -25.87 46.30
C GLY A 6 1.70 -26.10 46.81
N PRO A 7 2.53 -25.05 46.83
CA PRO A 7 3.93 -25.17 47.20
C PRO A 7 4.13 -25.50 48.69
N VAL A 8 3.20 -25.09 49.56
CA VAL A 8 3.20 -25.41 51.01
C VAL A 8 2.84 -26.88 51.24
N GLU A 9 1.83 -27.37 50.54
CA GLU A 9 1.35 -28.75 50.61
C GLU A 9 2.40 -29.71 50.06
N ARG A 10 3.13 -29.31 49.00
CA ARG A 10 4.28 -30.05 48.47
C ARG A 10 5.41 -30.17 49.50
N LEU A 11 5.80 -29.07 50.15
CA LEU A 11 6.83 -29.08 51.19
C LEU A 11 6.42 -29.95 52.39
N ALA A 12 5.17 -29.83 52.84
CA ALA A 12 4.63 -30.62 53.93
C ALA A 12 4.53 -32.12 53.56
N TRP A 13 4.20 -32.44 52.31
CA TRP A 13 4.21 -33.81 51.79
C TRP A 13 5.63 -34.39 51.80
N GLU A 14 6.63 -33.63 51.34
CA GLU A 14 8.02 -34.06 51.37
C GLU A 14 8.54 -34.26 52.80
N LEU A 15 8.20 -33.37 53.75
CA LEU A 15 8.57 -33.55 55.17
C LEU A 15 7.97 -34.83 55.76
N ARG A 16 6.71 -35.15 55.41
CA ARG A 16 6.08 -36.42 55.81
C ARG A 16 6.78 -37.62 55.17
N ARG A 17 7.18 -37.52 53.91
CA ARG A 17 7.93 -38.57 53.21
C ARG A 17 9.28 -38.82 53.89
N LEU A 18 10.02 -37.76 54.23
CA LEU A 18 11.27 -37.86 54.98
C LEU A 18 11.08 -38.54 56.34
N ARG A 19 9.99 -38.20 57.05
CA ARG A 19 9.65 -38.88 58.31
C ARG A 19 9.33 -40.36 58.11
N ASP A 20 8.64 -40.71 57.03
CA ASP A 20 8.33 -42.10 56.68
C ASP A 20 9.61 -42.89 56.38
N GLU A 21 10.54 -42.31 55.61
CA GLU A 21 11.87 -42.87 55.32
C GLU A 21 12.71 -43.04 56.60
N ALA A 22 12.56 -42.14 57.57
CA ALA A 22 13.22 -42.22 58.89
C ALA A 22 12.58 -43.23 59.86
N GLY A 23 11.63 -44.06 59.40
CA GLY A 23 10.98 -45.09 60.20
C GLY A 23 9.79 -44.59 61.04
N ARG A 24 9.14 -43.50 60.61
CA ARG A 24 7.94 -42.92 61.23
C ARG A 24 8.08 -42.58 62.73
N PRO A 25 9.14 -41.87 63.16
CA PRO A 25 9.28 -41.45 64.55
C PRO A 25 8.05 -40.65 65.00
N SER A 26 7.56 -40.92 66.22
CA SER A 26 6.45 -40.16 66.78
C SER A 26 6.85 -38.69 66.94
N TYR A 27 5.89 -37.76 66.85
CA TYR A 27 6.18 -36.33 67.05
C TYR A 27 6.77 -36.02 68.44
N ARG A 28 6.55 -36.88 69.44
CA ARG A 28 7.19 -36.77 70.75
C ARG A 28 8.70 -37.04 70.67
N LEU A 29 9.09 -38.08 69.93
CA LEU A 29 10.48 -38.43 69.70
C LEU A 29 11.19 -37.40 68.81
N LEU A 30 10.49 -36.86 67.80
CA LEU A 30 11.02 -35.76 66.98
C LEU A 30 11.23 -34.48 67.79
N ALA A 31 10.30 -34.13 68.68
CA ALA A 31 10.44 -32.97 69.57
C ALA A 31 11.66 -33.09 70.49
N GLU A 32 11.93 -34.29 71.03
CA GLU A 32 13.12 -34.56 71.85
C GLU A 32 14.43 -34.42 71.04
N ARG A 33 14.45 -34.84 69.77
CA ARG A 33 15.63 -34.76 68.89
C ARG A 33 15.88 -33.37 68.31
N ALA A 34 14.81 -32.65 67.99
CA ALA A 34 14.85 -31.35 67.33
C ALA A 34 14.91 -30.17 68.32
N HIS A 35 14.65 -30.40 69.60
CA HIS A 35 14.45 -29.35 70.62
C HIS A 35 13.33 -28.34 70.28
N PHE A 36 12.32 -28.77 69.51
CA PHE A 36 11.13 -27.99 69.16
C PHE A 36 9.88 -28.56 69.81
N SER A 37 8.84 -27.72 69.98
CA SER A 37 7.58 -28.18 70.55
C SER A 37 6.90 -29.23 69.64
N ARG A 38 6.26 -30.23 70.24
CA ARG A 38 5.54 -31.29 69.52
C ARG A 38 4.47 -30.71 68.59
N SER A 39 3.79 -29.65 69.00
CA SER A 39 2.77 -28.96 68.21
C SER A 39 3.37 -28.28 66.99
N THR A 40 4.51 -27.59 67.12
CA THR A 40 5.18 -26.89 66.01
C THR A 40 5.65 -27.86 64.93
N LEU A 41 6.25 -28.99 65.31
CA LEU A 41 6.68 -30.01 64.33
C LEU A 41 5.48 -30.72 63.69
N ALA A 42 4.42 -30.98 64.45
CA ALA A 42 3.20 -31.55 63.87
C ALA A 42 2.55 -30.60 62.87
N GLU A 43 2.52 -29.30 63.18
CA GLU A 43 1.99 -28.24 62.33
C GLU A 43 2.86 -27.99 61.09
N ALA A 44 4.18 -28.08 61.18
CA ALA A 44 5.07 -27.93 60.03
C ALA A 44 4.77 -28.94 58.91
N ALA A 45 4.20 -30.08 59.26
CA ALA A 45 3.80 -31.12 58.33
C ALA A 45 2.30 -31.10 57.98
N THR A 46 1.47 -30.13 58.41
CA THR A 46 0.03 -30.11 58.08
C THR A 46 -0.27 -29.59 56.67
N GLY A 47 0.64 -28.79 56.10
CA GLY A 47 0.45 -28.14 54.80
C GLY A 47 -0.48 -26.93 54.83
N THR A 48 -0.87 -26.44 56.02
CA THR A 48 -1.82 -25.31 56.15
C THR A 48 -1.17 -23.92 56.10
N ARG A 49 0.12 -23.83 56.46
CA ARG A 49 0.94 -22.61 56.36
C ARG A 49 2.40 -23.00 56.21
N LEU A 50 3.21 -22.13 55.59
CA LEU A 50 4.66 -22.35 55.49
C LEU A 50 5.27 -22.37 56.91
N PRO A 51 5.88 -23.48 57.37
CA PRO A 51 6.62 -23.48 58.63
C PRO A 51 7.79 -22.51 58.60
N THR A 52 8.30 -22.08 59.75
CA THR A 52 9.54 -21.29 59.79
C THR A 52 10.72 -22.11 59.26
N LEU A 53 11.74 -21.45 58.70
CA LEU A 53 12.95 -22.12 58.22
C LEU A 53 13.58 -22.97 59.33
N GLU A 54 13.69 -22.43 60.54
CA GLU A 54 14.22 -23.14 61.71
C GLU A 54 13.41 -24.41 62.04
N ALA A 55 12.08 -24.36 62.02
CA ALA A 55 11.23 -25.52 62.28
C ALA A 55 11.36 -26.58 61.17
N THR A 56 11.52 -26.15 59.92
CA THR A 56 11.71 -27.04 58.75
C THR A 56 13.04 -27.77 58.83
N LEU A 57 14.13 -27.04 59.12
CA LEU A 57 15.46 -27.61 59.27
C LEU A 57 15.53 -28.56 60.48
N ALA A 58 14.97 -28.16 61.61
CA ALA A 58 14.95 -28.98 62.81
C ALA A 58 14.14 -30.28 62.60
N TYR A 59 13.02 -30.22 61.87
CA TYR A 59 12.26 -31.40 61.46
C TYR A 59 13.10 -32.31 60.56
N ALA A 60 13.74 -31.75 59.54
CA ALA A 60 14.54 -32.49 58.58
C ALA A 60 15.74 -33.20 59.24
N VAL A 61 16.50 -32.47 60.08
CA VAL A 61 17.64 -33.02 60.82
C VAL A 61 17.21 -34.14 61.77
N ALA A 62 16.10 -33.97 62.49
CA ALA A 62 15.59 -35.00 63.40
C ALA A 62 15.13 -36.28 62.68
N CYS A 63 14.86 -36.19 61.36
CA CYS A 63 14.57 -37.30 60.47
C CYS A 63 15.81 -37.76 59.65
N GLY A 64 16.98 -37.15 59.82
CA GLY A 64 18.21 -37.52 59.11
C GLY A 64 18.39 -36.90 57.72
N GLY A 65 17.63 -35.86 57.37
CA GLY A 65 17.80 -35.11 56.13
C GLY A 65 18.94 -34.08 56.18
N ASP A 66 19.48 -33.71 55.02
CA ASP A 66 20.55 -32.69 54.88
C ASP A 66 20.00 -31.26 55.07
N PRO A 67 20.45 -30.49 56.08
CA PRO A 67 20.02 -29.11 56.30
C PRO A 67 20.13 -28.23 55.05
N ALA A 68 21.21 -28.33 54.27
CA ALA A 68 21.44 -27.43 53.13
C ALA A 68 20.50 -27.70 51.95
N GLU A 69 20.04 -28.94 51.79
CA GLU A 69 18.99 -29.29 50.82
C GLU A 69 17.64 -28.71 51.25
N TRP A 70 17.28 -28.89 52.52
CA TRP A 70 16.00 -28.44 53.06
C TRP A 70 15.88 -26.93 53.19
N GLU A 71 17.00 -26.23 53.42
CA GLU A 71 17.05 -24.77 53.38
C GLU A 71 16.75 -24.25 51.97
N ARG A 72 17.37 -24.84 50.94
CA ARG A 72 17.08 -24.47 49.54
C ARG A 72 15.64 -24.76 49.15
N LYS A 73 15.09 -25.91 49.54
CA LYS A 73 13.68 -26.25 49.29
C LYS A 73 12.73 -25.27 49.98
N TRP A 74 13.02 -24.90 51.22
CA TRP A 74 12.23 -23.91 51.94
C TRP A 74 12.30 -22.53 51.29
N GLN A 75 13.50 -22.08 50.89
CA GLN A 75 13.69 -20.81 50.19
C GLN A 75 12.95 -20.77 48.84
N LEU A 76 12.94 -21.88 48.09
CA LEU A 76 12.16 -21.99 46.85
C LEU A 76 10.67 -21.84 47.09
N VAL A 77 10.13 -22.52 48.12
CA VAL A 77 8.70 -22.43 48.49
C VAL A 77 8.34 -21.05 49.02
N ALA A 78 9.22 -20.43 49.82
CA ALA A 78 9.04 -19.07 50.32
C ALA A 78 9.01 -18.06 49.16
N ALA A 79 9.94 -18.17 48.21
CA ALA A 79 9.97 -17.33 47.01
C ALA A 79 8.74 -17.57 46.10
N GLU A 80 8.26 -18.80 45.97
CA GLU A 80 7.05 -19.14 45.20
C GLU A 80 5.79 -18.53 45.84
N LEU A 81 5.68 -18.55 47.17
CA LEU A 81 4.61 -17.90 47.92
C LEU A 81 4.66 -16.38 47.82
N GLU A 82 5.85 -15.79 47.96
CA GLU A 82 6.04 -14.35 47.82
C GLU A 82 5.66 -13.87 46.41
N ARG A 83 6.00 -14.64 45.35
CA ARG A 83 5.54 -14.37 43.98
C ARG A 83 4.04 -14.48 43.84
N SER A 84 3.41 -15.50 44.44
CA SER A 84 1.94 -15.67 44.39
C SER A 84 1.16 -14.54 45.07
N GLN A 85 1.80 -13.79 45.98
CA GLN A 85 1.23 -12.63 46.66
C GLN A 85 1.40 -11.31 45.89
N ARG A 86 2.24 -11.26 44.84
CA ARG A 86 2.43 -10.06 44.01
C ARG A 86 1.30 -9.91 42.99
N ARG A 87 0.61 -8.76 43.01
CA ARG A 87 -0.41 -8.40 42.01
C ARG A 87 0.28 -8.14 40.66
N CYS A 88 -0.10 -8.87 39.62
CA CYS A 88 0.40 -8.64 38.27
C CYS A 88 -0.01 -7.21 37.81
N PRO A 89 0.94 -6.37 37.35
CA PRO A 89 0.63 -5.00 36.92
C PRO A 89 -0.10 -4.93 35.57
N TYR A 90 -0.10 -6.02 34.80
CA TYR A 90 -0.73 -6.07 33.48
C TYR A 90 -1.94 -7.01 33.48
N PRO A 91 -3.14 -6.55 33.07
CA PRO A 91 -4.37 -7.33 33.11
C PRO A 91 -4.45 -8.40 32.01
N GLY A 92 -3.56 -8.35 31.02
CA GLY A 92 -3.60 -9.20 29.84
C GLY A 92 -4.68 -8.74 28.85
N LEU A 93 -5.47 -9.67 28.32
CA LEU A 93 -6.54 -9.36 27.36
C LEU A 93 -7.75 -8.65 28.02
N LEU A 94 -7.81 -8.57 29.35
CA LEU A 94 -8.90 -7.95 30.10
C LEU A 94 -8.68 -6.43 30.21
N PRO A 95 -9.75 -5.62 30.20
CA PRO A 95 -9.63 -4.21 30.56
C PRO A 95 -9.31 -4.06 32.06
N LEU A 96 -8.66 -2.94 32.42
CA LEU A 96 -8.55 -2.53 33.82
C LEU A 96 -9.93 -2.13 34.35
N ASP A 97 -10.28 -2.66 35.53
CA ASP A 97 -11.51 -2.33 36.24
C ASP A 97 -11.28 -1.23 37.30
N VAL A 98 -12.35 -0.76 37.94
CA VAL A 98 -12.33 0.30 38.96
C VAL A 98 -11.34 -0.01 40.10
N ASP A 99 -11.27 -1.27 40.53
CA ASP A 99 -10.36 -1.73 41.59
C ASP A 99 -8.87 -1.71 41.18
N ALA A 100 -8.58 -1.48 39.90
CA ALA A 100 -7.24 -1.38 39.33
C ALA A 100 -6.93 0.04 38.82
N ALA A 101 -7.65 1.05 39.31
CA ALA A 101 -7.42 2.45 38.95
C ALA A 101 -6.00 2.94 39.26
N ASP A 102 -5.33 2.32 40.24
CA ASP A 102 -3.94 2.60 40.58
C ASP A 102 -2.92 2.12 39.53
N LEU A 103 -3.38 1.30 38.57
CA LEU A 103 -2.61 0.76 37.45
C LEU A 103 -3.00 1.39 36.09
N PHE A 104 -3.89 2.39 36.09
CA PHE A 104 -4.32 3.10 34.88
C PHE A 104 -3.42 4.30 34.57
N PHE A 105 -2.73 4.26 33.44
CA PHE A 105 -1.78 5.30 33.00
C PHE A 105 -1.88 5.57 31.50
N GLY A 106 -1.27 6.66 31.04
CA GLY A 106 -1.07 6.95 29.60
C GLY A 106 -2.33 7.40 28.87
N ARG A 107 -3.36 7.88 29.59
CA ARG A 107 -4.60 8.46 29.00
C ARG A 107 -5.11 9.66 29.78
N ASP A 108 -4.25 10.31 30.55
CA ASP A 108 -4.65 11.38 31.47
C ASP A 108 -5.30 12.58 30.74
N ASP A 109 -4.72 13.02 29.62
CA ASP A 109 -5.27 14.12 28.81
C ASP A 109 -6.68 13.79 28.27
N LEU A 110 -6.88 12.56 27.80
CA LEU A 110 -8.16 12.11 27.27
C LEU A 110 -9.20 11.93 28.38
N LEU A 111 -8.76 11.46 29.55
CA LEU A 111 -9.59 11.35 30.75
C LEU A 111 -10.07 12.74 31.21
N ASP A 112 -9.20 13.76 31.19
CA ASP A 112 -9.55 15.14 31.53
C ASP A 112 -10.59 15.73 30.56
N VAL A 113 -10.47 15.43 29.27
CA VAL A 113 -11.47 15.82 28.25
C VAL A 113 -12.80 15.11 28.52
N LEU A 114 -12.76 13.81 28.81
CA LEU A 114 -13.96 13.02 29.09
C LEU A 114 -14.67 13.51 30.36
N LEU A 115 -13.94 13.81 31.43
CA LEU A 115 -14.49 14.38 32.67
C LEU A 115 -15.16 15.74 32.45
N LYS A 116 -14.68 16.54 31.49
CA LYS A 116 -15.32 17.80 31.09
C LYS A 116 -16.59 17.54 30.26
N ALA A 117 -16.54 16.60 29.33
CA ALA A 117 -17.67 16.25 28.47
C ALA A 117 -18.87 15.74 29.27
N VAL A 118 -18.63 14.86 30.26
CA VAL A 118 -19.68 14.32 31.15
C VAL A 118 -20.40 15.42 31.93
N LYS A 119 -19.73 16.56 32.21
CA LYS A 119 -20.33 17.70 32.91
C LYS A 119 -21.13 18.64 31.99
N GLN A 120 -21.00 18.52 30.67
CA GLN A 120 -21.54 19.48 29.70
C GLN A 120 -22.87 19.07 29.08
N GLY A 121 -23.23 17.79 29.10
CA GLY A 121 -24.47 17.32 28.47
C GLY A 121 -24.95 15.98 29.02
N PRO A 122 -26.23 15.64 28.77
CA PRO A 122 -26.88 14.45 29.33
C PRO A 122 -26.41 13.13 28.67
N LEU A 123 -25.80 13.19 27.49
CA LEU A 123 -25.24 12.02 26.79
C LEU A 123 -23.85 12.31 26.23
N THR A 124 -22.87 11.49 26.61
CA THR A 124 -21.53 11.45 26.04
C THR A 124 -21.25 10.09 25.41
N VAL A 125 -20.83 10.07 24.15
CA VAL A 125 -20.55 8.85 23.40
C VAL A 125 -19.05 8.72 23.16
N VAL A 126 -18.43 7.72 23.78
CA VAL A 126 -17.02 7.38 23.62
C VAL A 126 -16.87 6.35 22.51
N ARG A 127 -16.31 6.77 21.37
CA ARG A 127 -16.19 5.95 20.14
C ARG A 127 -14.75 5.57 19.87
N GLY A 128 -14.48 4.37 19.40
CA GLY A 128 -13.14 4.00 18.96
C GLY A 128 -13.02 2.54 18.53
N ALA A 129 -11.91 2.21 17.87
CA ALA A 129 -11.64 0.86 17.39
C ALA A 129 -11.51 -0.16 18.53
N THR A 130 -11.65 -1.45 18.22
CA THR A 130 -11.38 -2.55 19.16
C THR A 130 -9.92 -2.47 19.64
N GLY A 131 -9.69 -2.67 20.94
CA GLY A 131 -8.34 -2.63 21.51
C GLY A 131 -7.73 -1.24 21.68
N SER A 132 -8.46 -0.13 21.49
CA SER A 132 -7.93 1.23 21.73
C SER A 132 -7.87 1.66 23.21
N GLY A 133 -8.33 0.80 24.13
CA GLY A 133 -8.33 1.03 25.58
C GLY A 133 -9.62 1.64 26.15
N LYS A 134 -10.72 1.73 25.37
CA LYS A 134 -12.00 2.35 25.79
C LYS A 134 -12.54 1.85 27.13
N SER A 135 -12.64 0.53 27.30
CA SER A 135 -13.20 -0.05 28.51
C SER A 135 -12.34 0.24 29.75
N SER A 136 -11.01 0.29 29.60
CA SER A 136 -10.11 0.71 30.70
C SER A 136 -10.25 2.21 31.00
N LEU A 137 -10.40 3.05 29.96
CA LEU A 137 -10.67 4.48 30.13
C LEU A 137 -11.99 4.74 30.85
N LEU A 138 -13.04 3.97 30.55
CA LEU A 138 -14.37 4.13 31.16
C LEU A 138 -14.40 3.61 32.60
N ARG A 139 -13.81 2.43 32.88
CA ARG A 139 -13.85 1.79 34.19
C ARG A 139 -12.77 2.33 35.13
N ALA A 140 -11.51 2.00 34.87
CA ALA A 140 -10.38 2.36 35.72
C ALA A 140 -10.01 3.86 35.66
N GLY A 141 -10.35 4.55 34.57
CA GLY A 141 -10.18 5.99 34.42
C GLY A 141 -11.37 6.80 34.96
N LEU A 142 -12.45 6.87 34.18
CA LEU A 142 -13.60 7.74 34.42
C LEU A 142 -14.38 7.35 35.67
N ALA A 143 -14.86 6.11 35.76
CA ALA A 143 -15.68 5.67 36.89
C ALA A 143 -14.92 5.81 38.21
N ALA A 144 -13.67 5.32 38.26
CA ALA A 144 -12.84 5.43 39.45
C ALA A 144 -12.59 6.88 39.89
N ARG A 145 -12.31 7.80 38.94
CA ARG A 145 -12.07 9.21 39.26
C ARG A 145 -13.33 9.93 39.73
N LEU A 146 -14.48 9.61 39.15
CA LEU A 146 -15.78 10.16 39.58
C LEU A 146 -16.15 9.66 40.98
N MET A 147 -16.02 8.35 41.25
CA MET A 147 -16.26 7.77 42.57
C MET A 147 -15.31 8.35 43.63
N ALA A 148 -14.03 8.54 43.31
CA ALA A 148 -13.06 9.16 44.22
C ALA A 148 -13.41 10.62 44.57
N ASN A 149 -14.12 11.32 43.69
CA ASN A 149 -14.60 12.68 43.90
C ASN A 149 -15.99 12.75 44.57
N GLY A 150 -16.54 11.61 44.99
CA GLY A 150 -17.84 11.53 45.69
C GLY A 150 -19.07 11.49 44.79
N THR A 151 -18.90 11.32 43.47
CA THR A 151 -19.99 11.16 42.50
C THR A 151 -20.48 9.71 42.50
N THR A 152 -21.79 9.48 42.53
CA THR A 152 -22.36 8.12 42.42
C THR A 152 -22.34 7.67 40.95
N VAL A 153 -21.72 6.52 40.68
CA VAL A 153 -21.54 6.00 39.32
C VAL A 153 -22.13 4.59 39.20
N THR A 154 -23.01 4.39 38.23
CA THR A 154 -23.50 3.05 37.84
C THR A 154 -22.74 2.59 36.60
N LEU A 155 -21.96 1.52 36.73
CA LEU A 155 -21.28 0.87 35.61
C LEU A 155 -22.08 -0.34 35.14
N LEU A 156 -22.44 -0.36 33.86
CA LEU A 156 -23.25 -1.42 33.26
C LEU A 156 -22.59 -1.95 31.98
N THR A 157 -22.64 -3.27 31.81
CA THR A 157 -22.33 -3.94 30.54
C THR A 157 -23.60 -4.68 30.11
N PRO A 158 -24.17 -4.42 28.92
CA PRO A 158 -25.52 -4.87 28.54
C PRO A 158 -25.75 -6.40 28.63
N GLY A 159 -24.84 -7.23 28.11
CA GLY A 159 -25.00 -8.69 28.10
C GLY A 159 -26.26 -9.20 27.37
N VAL A 160 -26.62 -10.46 27.62
CA VAL A 160 -27.72 -11.18 26.94
C VAL A 160 -29.12 -10.67 27.30
N HIS A 161 -29.28 -10.04 28.46
CA HIS A 161 -30.56 -9.56 28.99
C HIS A 161 -30.43 -8.12 29.50
N PRO A 162 -30.26 -7.13 28.60
CA PRO A 162 -29.80 -5.79 28.97
C PRO A 162 -30.84 -4.98 29.75
N LEU A 163 -32.13 -5.16 29.45
CA LEU A 163 -33.23 -4.45 30.13
C LEU A 163 -33.29 -4.82 31.62
N SER A 164 -33.05 -6.09 31.95
CA SER A 164 -33.04 -6.58 33.33
C SER A 164 -31.88 -6.04 34.19
N ARG A 165 -30.84 -5.47 33.55
CA ARG A 165 -29.67 -4.92 34.23
C ARG A 165 -29.82 -3.45 34.57
N LEU A 166 -30.83 -2.76 34.03
CA LEU A 166 -31.10 -1.38 34.41
C LEU A 166 -31.61 -1.31 35.86
N PRO A 167 -31.18 -0.30 36.64
CA PRO A 167 -31.65 -0.11 38.00
C PRO A 167 -33.16 0.19 38.00
N SER A 168 -33.92 -0.51 38.85
CA SER A 168 -35.38 -0.51 38.84
C SER A 168 -36.04 0.50 39.80
N SER A 169 -35.30 1.44 40.41
CA SER A 169 -35.86 2.41 41.38
C SER A 169 -35.11 3.76 41.45
N ASP A 170 -35.82 4.85 41.74
CA ASP A 170 -35.28 6.20 42.02
C ASP A 170 -34.37 6.27 43.27
N ALA A 171 -34.34 5.22 44.11
CA ALA A 171 -33.51 5.16 45.31
C ALA A 171 -32.01 4.88 45.01
N ASP A 172 -31.70 4.43 43.79
CA ASP A 172 -30.35 4.21 43.25
C ASP A 172 -29.97 5.28 42.21
N ALA A 173 -30.43 6.53 42.40
CA ALA A 173 -30.13 7.64 41.49
C ALA A 173 -28.61 7.93 41.48
N ALA A 174 -27.92 7.33 40.51
CA ALA A 174 -26.53 7.67 40.21
C ALA A 174 -26.47 9.03 39.53
N ASP A 175 -25.44 9.82 39.83
CA ASP A 175 -25.18 11.07 39.13
C ASP A 175 -24.73 10.81 37.69
N VAL A 176 -24.03 9.68 37.46
CA VAL A 176 -23.48 9.28 36.16
C VAL A 176 -23.72 7.79 35.91
N MET A 177 -24.25 7.44 34.74
CA MET A 177 -24.37 6.04 34.30
C MET A 177 -23.43 5.78 33.13
N ILE A 178 -22.56 4.78 33.27
CA ILE A 178 -21.58 4.39 32.25
C ILE A 178 -21.98 3.03 31.71
N ILE A 179 -22.28 2.98 30.42
CA ILE A 179 -22.54 1.74 29.69
C ILE A 179 -21.31 1.42 28.83
N ASP A 180 -20.54 0.44 29.29
CA ASP A 180 -19.37 -0.06 28.58
C ASP A 180 -19.75 -1.26 27.71
N GLN A 181 -19.06 -1.41 26.58
CA GLN A 181 -19.37 -2.40 25.53
C GLN A 181 -20.84 -2.34 25.09
N PHE A 182 -21.32 -1.14 24.75
CA PHE A 182 -22.70 -0.94 24.33
C PHE A 182 -23.09 -1.79 23.11
N GLU A 183 -22.11 -2.15 22.28
CA GLU A 183 -22.29 -3.11 21.20
C GLU A 183 -22.91 -4.44 21.66
N GLU A 184 -22.72 -4.88 22.90
CA GLU A 184 -23.33 -6.12 23.44
C GLU A 184 -24.86 -6.09 23.40
N THR A 185 -25.46 -4.91 23.43
CA THR A 185 -26.90 -4.71 23.22
C THR A 185 -27.35 -5.26 21.87
N PHE A 186 -26.49 -5.21 20.86
CA PHE A 186 -26.75 -5.69 19.52
C PHE A 186 -26.15 -7.06 19.26
N THR A 187 -25.07 -7.43 19.96
CA THR A 187 -24.34 -8.68 19.70
C THR A 187 -24.71 -9.85 20.61
N LEU A 188 -25.16 -9.59 21.85
CA LEU A 188 -25.48 -10.64 22.84
C LEU A 188 -26.97 -10.75 23.14
N CYS A 189 -27.73 -9.65 23.04
CA CYS A 189 -29.18 -9.67 23.30
C CYS A 189 -29.96 -10.16 22.08
N ALA A 190 -30.54 -11.36 22.19
CA ALA A 190 -31.28 -12.02 21.10
C ALA A 190 -32.75 -11.66 21.00
N ASP A 191 -33.34 -11.21 22.10
CA ASP A 191 -34.73 -10.83 22.15
C ASP A 191 -34.89 -9.37 21.67
N GLU A 192 -35.44 -9.20 20.47
CA GLU A 192 -35.66 -7.88 19.86
C GLU A 192 -36.55 -6.95 20.72
N PRO A 193 -37.69 -7.42 21.27
CA PRO A 193 -38.43 -6.70 22.31
C PRO A 193 -37.60 -6.26 23.52
N GLU A 194 -36.72 -7.13 24.04
CA GLU A 194 -35.87 -6.79 25.20
C GLU A 194 -34.85 -5.71 24.83
N ARG A 195 -34.27 -5.81 23.64
CA ARG A 195 -33.33 -4.82 23.08
C ARG A 195 -34.00 -3.47 22.86
N ALA A 196 -35.18 -3.45 22.23
CA ALA A 196 -35.93 -2.22 21.99
C ALA A 196 -36.31 -1.55 23.32
N GLY A 197 -36.83 -2.32 24.29
CA GLY A 197 -37.17 -1.80 25.62
C GLY A 197 -35.97 -1.21 26.37
N PHE A 198 -34.77 -1.79 26.22
CA PHE A 198 -33.55 -1.23 26.78
C PHE A 198 -33.15 0.10 26.12
N LEU A 199 -33.21 0.20 24.79
CA LEU A 199 -32.89 1.42 24.05
C LEU A 199 -33.91 2.55 24.31
N ASP A 200 -35.19 2.21 24.45
CA ASP A 200 -36.25 3.14 24.84
C ASP A 200 -35.98 3.69 26.25
N ALA A 201 -35.69 2.83 27.23
CA ALA A 201 -35.39 3.25 28.60
C ALA A 201 -34.18 4.20 28.68
N LEU A 202 -33.12 3.97 27.90
CA LEU A 202 -31.97 4.87 27.84
C LEU A 202 -32.30 6.22 27.18
N SER A 203 -33.14 6.20 26.14
CA SER A 203 -33.60 7.42 25.46
C SER A 203 -34.45 8.30 26.38
N GLU A 204 -35.29 7.66 27.22
CA GLU A 204 -36.08 8.34 28.25
C GLU A 204 -35.20 8.98 29.33
N LEU A 205 -34.14 8.28 29.79
CA LEU A 205 -33.20 8.81 30.77
C LEU A 205 -32.44 10.04 30.27
N VAL A 206 -32.03 10.06 29.00
CA VAL A 206 -31.34 11.21 28.38
C VAL A 206 -32.29 12.41 28.18
N SER A 207 -33.58 12.14 27.99
CA SER A 207 -34.60 13.18 27.74
C SER A 207 -35.16 13.81 29.03
N GLY A 208 -34.94 13.19 30.20
CA GLY A 208 -35.37 13.71 31.49
C GLY A 208 -34.50 14.87 31.99
N GLN A 209 -35.11 15.89 32.63
CA GLN A 209 -34.38 17.05 33.15
C GLN A 209 -33.54 16.77 34.40
N ASP A 210 -33.86 15.71 35.14
CA ASP A 210 -33.19 15.28 36.39
C ASP A 210 -32.56 13.86 36.26
N GLY A 211 -32.29 13.39 35.03
CA GLY A 211 -31.70 12.07 34.76
C GLY A 211 -30.17 12.02 34.96
N PRO A 212 -29.57 10.82 35.15
CA PRO A 212 -28.12 10.65 35.24
C PRO A 212 -27.44 11.09 33.94
N ALA A 213 -26.23 11.64 34.04
CA ALA A 213 -25.40 11.84 32.85
C ALA A 213 -25.00 10.47 32.27
N LEU A 214 -25.41 10.20 31.03
CA LEU A 214 -25.18 8.92 30.38
C LEU A 214 -23.87 8.94 29.57
N VAL A 215 -23.03 7.93 29.78
CA VAL A 215 -21.79 7.72 29.02
C VAL A 215 -21.85 6.37 28.33
N ILE A 216 -21.75 6.35 27.00
CA ILE A 216 -21.83 5.12 26.21
C ILE A 216 -20.48 4.87 25.54
N GLY A 217 -19.84 3.76 25.90
CA GLY A 217 -18.69 3.21 25.19
C GLY A 217 -19.15 2.28 24.07
N ILE A 218 -18.87 2.65 22.81
CA ILE A 218 -19.27 1.85 21.65
C ILE A 218 -18.13 1.75 20.62
N ARG A 219 -18.08 0.63 19.90
CA ARG A 219 -17.26 0.53 18.70
C ARG A 219 -17.84 1.34 17.54
N THR A 220 -16.96 1.90 16.70
CA THR A 220 -17.35 2.79 15.58
C THR A 220 -18.25 2.09 14.55
N ASP A 221 -18.05 0.79 14.33
CA ASP A 221 -18.81 -0.07 13.40
C ASP A 221 -20.23 -0.40 13.89
N PHE A 222 -20.52 -0.27 15.18
CA PHE A 222 -21.86 -0.49 15.75
C PHE A 222 -22.68 0.79 15.89
N TYR A 223 -22.10 1.94 15.56
CA TYR A 223 -22.76 3.25 15.67
C TYR A 223 -23.99 3.37 14.77
N GLU A 224 -23.95 2.80 13.56
CA GLU A 224 -25.06 2.81 12.61
C GLU A 224 -26.28 2.02 13.12
N ARG A 225 -26.04 0.93 13.87
CA ARG A 225 -27.12 0.15 14.49
C ARG A 225 -27.87 0.96 15.55
N CYS A 226 -27.20 1.89 16.25
CA CYS A 226 -27.88 2.80 17.17
C CYS A 226 -28.80 3.80 16.46
N LEU A 227 -28.40 4.27 15.26
CA LEU A 227 -29.20 5.22 14.46
C LEU A 227 -30.44 4.56 13.84
N SER A 228 -30.48 3.23 13.77
CA SER A 228 -31.64 2.48 13.30
C SER A 228 -32.80 2.49 14.29
N HIS A 229 -32.54 2.85 15.57
CA HIS A 229 -33.56 2.96 16.60
C HIS A 229 -34.03 4.42 16.78
N PRO A 230 -35.32 4.75 16.57
CA PRO A 230 -35.79 6.13 16.53
C PRO A 230 -35.50 6.98 17.79
N GLY A 231 -35.68 6.42 19.00
CA GLY A 231 -35.44 7.13 20.26
C GLY A 231 -33.96 7.48 20.46
N MET A 232 -33.09 6.50 20.28
CA MET A 232 -31.64 6.68 20.36
C MET A 232 -31.07 7.57 19.25
N ALA A 233 -31.63 7.51 18.03
CA ALA A 233 -31.21 8.39 16.94
C ALA A 233 -31.43 9.88 17.30
N ALA A 234 -32.55 10.20 17.96
CA ALA A 234 -32.81 11.54 18.46
C ALA A 234 -31.84 11.94 19.59
N ALA A 235 -31.60 11.06 20.57
CA ALA A 235 -30.67 11.30 21.67
C ALA A 235 -29.22 11.53 21.20
N LEU A 236 -28.79 10.83 20.13
CA LEU A 236 -27.43 10.93 19.60
C LEU A 236 -27.16 12.24 18.85
N LEU A 237 -28.18 12.88 18.26
CA LEU A 237 -28.01 14.14 17.50
C LEU A 237 -27.48 15.30 18.36
N ASP A 238 -27.91 15.35 19.62
CA ASP A 238 -27.53 16.41 20.57
C ASP A 238 -26.43 15.96 21.56
N SER A 239 -25.77 14.82 21.28
CA SER A 239 -24.77 14.21 22.18
C SER A 239 -23.33 14.65 21.89
N LEU A 240 -22.47 14.62 22.92
CA LEU A 240 -21.04 14.87 22.76
C LEU A 240 -20.31 13.59 22.37
N HIS A 241 -19.62 13.60 21.23
CA HIS A 241 -18.86 12.44 20.75
C HIS A 241 -17.36 12.59 21.00
N LEU A 242 -16.79 11.70 21.80
CA LEU A 242 -15.35 11.63 22.06
C LEU A 242 -14.70 10.47 21.30
N PRO A 243 -13.90 10.73 20.26
CA PRO A 243 -13.14 9.68 19.57
C PRO A 243 -11.90 9.28 20.40
N VAL A 244 -11.70 7.98 20.57
CA VAL A 244 -10.53 7.35 21.18
C VAL A 244 -9.65 6.81 20.08
N GLY A 245 -8.62 7.58 19.72
CA GLY A 245 -7.60 7.23 18.72
C GLY A 245 -6.54 6.25 19.24
N PRO A 246 -5.60 5.84 18.36
CA PRO A 246 -4.42 5.07 18.78
C PRO A 246 -3.61 5.85 19.82
N MET A 247 -2.86 5.14 20.65
CA MET A 247 -1.96 5.75 21.63
C MET A 247 -0.70 6.24 20.94
N SER A 248 -0.21 7.40 21.36
CA SER A 248 1.13 7.88 21.04
C SER A 248 2.21 7.00 21.67
N GLU A 249 3.44 7.09 21.16
CA GLU A 249 4.59 6.41 21.74
C GLU A 249 4.78 6.75 23.23
N GLN A 250 4.51 8.00 23.63
CA GLN A 250 4.63 8.44 25.02
C GLN A 250 3.57 7.79 25.92
N GLU A 251 2.32 7.72 25.45
CA GLU A 251 1.24 7.03 26.15
C GLU A 251 1.50 5.52 26.28
N LEU A 252 2.00 4.87 25.21
CA LEU A 252 2.38 3.45 25.24
C LEU A 252 3.54 3.19 26.22
N ARG A 253 4.57 4.04 26.22
CA ARG A 253 5.67 3.95 27.17
C ARG A 253 5.17 4.01 28.61
N ALA A 254 4.30 4.97 28.93
CA ALA A 254 3.72 5.12 30.26
C ALA A 254 2.95 3.87 30.71
N ILE A 255 2.17 3.24 29.83
CA ILE A 255 1.41 2.02 30.15
C ILE A 255 2.32 0.81 30.39
N ILE A 256 3.53 0.81 29.82
CA ILE A 256 4.50 -0.25 30.06
C ILE A 256 5.23 0.01 31.38
N THR A 257 5.75 1.22 31.59
CA THR A 257 6.68 1.49 32.70
C THR A 257 6.00 1.82 34.02
N GLU A 258 4.90 2.57 34.01
CA GLU A 258 4.27 3.08 35.24
C GLU A 258 3.57 1.98 36.06
N PRO A 259 2.78 1.05 35.47
CA PRO A 259 2.23 -0.09 36.23
C PRO A 259 3.32 -0.98 36.84
N ALA A 260 4.41 -1.22 36.10
CA ALA A 260 5.54 -1.99 36.60
C ALA A 260 6.20 -1.31 37.80
N ALA A 261 6.49 -0.01 37.69
CA ALA A 261 7.05 0.78 38.78
C ALA A 261 6.14 0.78 40.02
N ARG A 262 4.82 0.88 39.81
CA ARG A 262 3.82 0.82 40.89
C ARG A 262 3.78 -0.54 41.60
N ALA A 263 4.04 -1.61 40.86
CA ALA A 263 4.18 -2.97 41.40
C ALA A 263 5.59 -3.30 41.94
N GLY A 264 6.52 -2.33 41.95
CA GLY A 264 7.88 -2.50 42.43
C GLY A 264 8.82 -3.24 41.46
N LEU A 265 8.50 -3.26 40.16
CA LEU A 265 9.30 -3.87 39.10
C LEU A 265 10.05 -2.80 38.29
N SER A 266 11.26 -3.12 37.85
CA SER A 266 11.97 -2.36 36.82
C SER A 266 11.69 -2.95 35.44
N VAL A 267 11.64 -2.09 34.41
CA VAL A 267 11.49 -2.53 33.01
C VAL A 267 12.78 -2.23 32.27
N ASP A 268 13.29 -3.22 31.55
CA ASP A 268 14.43 -3.05 30.66
C ASP A 268 14.13 -1.99 29.58
N PRO A 269 14.96 -0.93 29.41
CA PRO A 269 14.74 0.08 28.38
C PRO A 269 14.64 -0.50 26.97
N ASP A 270 15.40 -1.55 26.66
CA ASP A 270 15.37 -2.18 25.34
C ASP A 270 14.06 -2.96 25.11
N LEU A 271 13.44 -3.48 26.19
CA LEU A 271 12.10 -4.06 26.15
C LEU A 271 11.06 -2.99 25.79
N VAL A 272 11.13 -1.82 26.42
CA VAL A 272 10.21 -0.72 26.15
C VAL A 272 10.27 -0.28 24.68
N VAL A 273 11.48 -0.08 24.15
CA VAL A 273 11.68 0.29 22.74
C VAL A 273 11.11 -0.78 21.79
N THR A 274 11.37 -2.06 22.09
CA THR A 274 10.90 -3.18 21.27
C THR A 274 9.37 -3.27 21.26
N VAL A 275 8.73 -3.20 22.43
CA VAL A 275 7.27 -3.30 22.58
C VAL A 275 6.56 -2.11 21.93
N VAL A 276 7.10 -0.90 22.09
CA VAL A 276 6.54 0.31 21.47
C VAL A 276 6.62 0.23 19.94
N ALA A 277 7.75 -0.22 19.38
CA ALA A 277 7.90 -0.40 17.94
C ALA A 277 6.92 -1.46 17.40
N GLU A 278 6.80 -2.61 18.07
CA GLU A 278 5.85 -3.67 17.68
C GLU A 278 4.38 -3.21 17.78
N ALA A 279 4.04 -2.38 18.77
CA ALA A 279 2.70 -1.86 18.97
C ALA A 279 2.32 -0.75 17.98
N ALA A 280 3.29 0.07 17.53
CA ALA A 280 3.06 1.15 16.57
C ALA A 280 2.67 0.64 15.17
N GLU A 281 3.11 -0.58 14.83
CA GLU A 281 2.79 -1.25 13.55
C GLU A 281 1.42 -1.95 13.55
N GLN A 282 0.71 -1.99 14.69
CA GLN A 282 -0.50 -2.81 14.86
C GLN A 282 -1.72 -1.98 15.32
N THR A 283 -2.83 -2.10 14.58
CA THR A 283 -4.11 -1.48 14.97
C THR A 283 -4.73 -2.24 16.15
N GLY A 284 -5.02 -1.54 17.27
CA GLY A 284 -5.65 -2.16 18.44
C GLY A 284 -4.69 -3.01 19.30
N ALA A 285 -3.38 -2.72 19.28
CA ALA A 285 -2.32 -3.50 19.92
C ALA A 285 -2.41 -3.61 21.45
N LEU A 286 -3.16 -2.74 22.13
CA LEU A 286 -3.07 -2.59 23.59
C LEU A 286 -3.38 -3.86 24.41
N PRO A 287 -4.45 -4.63 24.13
CA PRO A 287 -4.72 -5.87 24.87
C PRO A 287 -3.64 -6.92 24.60
N MET A 288 -3.04 -6.91 23.40
CA MET A 288 -2.02 -7.87 22.99
C MET A 288 -0.68 -7.54 23.64
N VAL A 289 -0.30 -6.27 23.70
CA VAL A 289 0.85 -5.76 24.46
C VAL A 289 0.69 -6.10 25.94
N ALA A 290 -0.47 -5.82 26.54
CA ALA A 290 -0.74 -6.17 27.93
C ALA A 290 -0.67 -7.68 28.19
N HIS A 291 -1.11 -8.50 27.23
CA HIS A 291 -1.00 -9.96 27.30
C HIS A 291 0.45 -10.44 27.20
N ALA A 292 1.24 -9.93 26.25
CA ALA A 292 2.64 -10.27 26.11
C ALA A 292 3.46 -9.86 27.34
N LEU A 293 3.17 -8.69 27.92
CA LEU A 293 3.81 -8.23 29.17
C LEU A 293 3.39 -9.06 30.37
N ARG A 294 2.13 -9.50 30.47
CA ARG A 294 1.67 -10.45 31.50
C ARG A 294 2.37 -11.81 31.38
N GLU A 295 2.55 -12.31 30.16
CA GLU A 295 3.28 -13.55 29.89
C GLU A 295 4.80 -13.44 30.10
N THR A 296 5.32 -12.22 30.00
CA THR A 296 6.72 -11.90 30.34
C THR A 296 6.88 -11.84 31.86
N TRP A 297 5.94 -11.18 32.54
CA TRP A 297 5.87 -11.11 34.00
C TRP A 297 5.76 -12.49 34.65
N SER A 298 4.97 -13.40 34.07
CA SER A 298 4.82 -14.75 34.61
C SER A 298 6.11 -15.59 34.51
N ARG A 299 7.03 -15.21 33.62
CA ARG A 299 8.31 -15.90 33.37
C ARG A 299 9.52 -15.20 33.99
N GLN A 300 9.38 -13.93 34.37
CA GLN A 300 10.49 -13.11 34.84
C GLN A 300 11.21 -13.75 36.03
N GLN A 301 12.53 -13.67 36.02
CA GLN A 301 13.37 -14.07 37.15
C GLN A 301 13.88 -12.82 37.88
N GLY A 302 13.31 -12.54 39.06
CA GLY A 302 13.68 -11.37 39.88
C GLY A 302 12.68 -10.21 39.74
N ASP A 303 13.17 -8.98 39.91
CA ASP A 303 12.36 -7.76 39.96
C ASP A 303 12.44 -6.93 38.67
N THR A 304 12.94 -7.51 37.57
CA THR A 304 13.08 -6.83 36.27
C THR A 304 12.36 -7.58 35.16
N LEU A 305 11.54 -6.86 34.39
CA LEU A 305 10.97 -7.34 33.12
C LEU A 305 12.04 -7.19 32.04
N ALA A 306 12.69 -8.31 31.69
CA ALA A 306 13.81 -8.33 30.76
C ALA A 306 13.34 -8.57 29.31
N LEU A 307 14.05 -7.97 28.34
CA LEU A 307 13.81 -8.24 26.92
C LEU A 307 14.01 -9.72 26.55
N ALA A 308 14.91 -10.43 27.24
CA ALA A 308 15.14 -11.86 27.02
C ALA A 308 13.89 -12.70 27.30
N ASP A 309 13.17 -12.41 28.39
CA ASP A 309 11.94 -13.11 28.76
C ASP A 309 10.82 -12.81 27.76
N TYR A 310 10.72 -11.55 27.31
CA TYR A 310 9.78 -11.13 26.27
C TYR A 310 10.05 -11.79 24.90
N ARG A 311 11.32 -11.94 24.52
CA ARG A 311 11.71 -12.65 23.30
C ARG A 311 11.50 -14.16 23.41
N ALA A 312 11.70 -14.75 24.59
CA ALA A 312 11.34 -16.15 24.85
C ALA A 312 9.82 -16.38 24.76
N VAL A 313 9.03 -15.36 25.11
CA VAL A 313 7.58 -15.30 24.87
C VAL A 313 7.27 -15.16 23.38
N GLY A 314 8.22 -14.77 22.52
CA GLY A 314 7.99 -14.56 21.08
C GLY A 314 7.27 -13.23 20.79
N GLY A 315 7.40 -12.26 21.69
CA GLY A 315 6.79 -10.94 21.57
C GLY A 315 5.25 -10.96 21.56
N VAL A 316 4.64 -9.92 20.99
CA VAL A 316 3.18 -9.78 20.93
C VAL A 316 2.52 -10.95 20.17
N SER A 317 3.06 -11.32 19.01
CA SER A 317 2.50 -12.39 18.15
C SER A 317 2.68 -13.79 18.74
N GLY A 318 3.82 -14.06 19.39
CA GLY A 318 4.11 -15.37 19.98
C GLY A 318 3.26 -15.71 21.21
N ALA A 319 2.79 -14.71 21.95
CA ALA A 319 1.87 -14.90 23.08
C ALA A 319 0.50 -15.43 22.62
N ILE A 320 -0.08 -14.85 21.58
CA ILE A 320 -1.37 -15.27 21.00
C ILE A 320 -1.25 -16.66 20.37
N ALA A 321 -0.16 -16.91 19.64
CA ALA A 321 0.11 -18.21 19.04
C ALA A 321 0.11 -19.35 20.06
N ARG A 322 0.68 -19.12 21.26
CA ARG A 322 0.66 -20.12 22.34
C ARG A 322 -0.73 -20.37 22.91
N THR A 323 -1.52 -19.31 23.11
CA THR A 323 -2.92 -19.45 23.55
C THR A 323 -3.73 -20.28 22.54
N ALA A 324 -3.53 -20.04 21.24
CA ALA A 324 -4.14 -20.81 20.18
C ALA A 324 -3.64 -22.26 20.11
N GLU A 325 -2.33 -22.51 20.24
CA GLU A 325 -1.76 -23.87 20.26
C GLU A 325 -2.21 -24.68 21.49
N HIS A 326 -2.29 -24.07 22.67
CA HIS A 326 -2.75 -24.77 23.88
C HIS A 326 -4.21 -25.17 23.75
N LEU A 327 -5.07 -24.25 23.27
CA LEU A 327 -6.46 -24.57 22.99
C LEU A 327 -6.58 -25.69 21.95
N TYR A 328 -5.78 -25.64 20.88
CA TYR A 328 -5.79 -26.66 19.84
C TYR A 328 -5.35 -28.05 20.37
N ALA A 329 -4.36 -28.07 21.26
CA ALA A 329 -3.87 -29.30 21.89
C ALA A 329 -4.92 -29.96 22.79
N ASP A 330 -5.72 -29.15 23.50
CA ASP A 330 -6.75 -29.61 24.44
C ASP A 330 -8.07 -30.08 23.78
N LEU A 331 -8.23 -29.90 22.47
CA LEU A 331 -9.40 -30.35 21.71
C LEU A 331 -9.27 -31.82 21.26
N GLU A 332 -10.41 -32.52 21.19
CA GLU A 332 -10.50 -33.86 20.60
C GLU A 332 -10.35 -33.80 19.06
N ASP A 333 -10.05 -34.93 18.41
CA ASP A 333 -9.70 -34.94 16.98
C ASP A 333 -10.84 -34.42 16.08
N ASP A 334 -12.09 -34.73 16.39
CA ASP A 334 -13.27 -34.22 15.66
C ASP A 334 -13.45 -32.71 15.88
N GLN A 335 -13.21 -32.23 17.09
CA GLN A 335 -13.25 -30.80 17.43
C GLN A 335 -12.12 -30.00 16.77
N ARG A 336 -10.93 -30.60 16.58
CA ARG A 336 -9.80 -29.98 15.86
C ARG A 336 -10.12 -29.77 14.39
N LEU A 337 -10.84 -30.72 13.77
CA LEU A 337 -11.29 -30.60 12.38
C LEU A 337 -12.34 -29.48 12.22
N LEU A 338 -13.29 -29.37 13.17
CA LEU A 338 -14.27 -28.29 13.19
C LEU A 338 -13.63 -26.93 13.42
N LEU A 339 -12.70 -26.81 14.38
CA LEU A 339 -11.95 -25.58 14.62
C LEU A 339 -11.22 -25.13 13.35
N ARG A 340 -10.52 -26.06 12.67
CA ARG A 340 -9.83 -25.77 11.42
C ARG A 340 -10.79 -25.29 10.34
N ALA A 341 -11.95 -25.93 10.19
CA ALA A 341 -12.95 -25.57 9.20
C ALA A 341 -13.59 -24.20 9.47
N VAL A 342 -13.82 -23.85 10.74
CA VAL A 342 -14.34 -22.54 11.15
C VAL A 342 -13.31 -21.44 10.86
N LEU A 343 -12.06 -21.61 11.29
CA LEU A 343 -11.03 -20.59 11.10
C LEU A 343 -10.70 -20.33 9.63
N LEU A 344 -10.66 -21.36 8.78
CA LEU A 344 -10.42 -21.18 7.34
C LEU A 344 -11.53 -20.38 6.64
N ARG A 345 -12.76 -20.38 7.18
CA ARG A 345 -13.88 -19.59 6.65
C ARG A 345 -13.91 -18.14 7.13
N LEU A 346 -13.31 -17.88 8.28
CA LEU A 346 -13.19 -16.55 8.88
C LEU A 346 -12.04 -15.70 8.32
N VAL A 347 -11.36 -16.18 7.27
CA VAL A 347 -10.25 -15.48 6.61
C VAL A 347 -10.64 -15.13 5.18
N ALA A 348 -10.48 -13.87 4.79
CA ALA A 348 -10.49 -13.43 3.41
C ALA A 348 -9.07 -13.53 2.83
N LEU A 349 -8.90 -14.27 1.74
CA LEU A 349 -7.61 -14.48 1.12
C LEU A 349 -7.28 -13.30 0.19
N GLY A 350 -6.21 -12.57 0.49
CA GLY A 350 -5.74 -11.45 -0.34
C GLY A 350 -5.08 -11.92 -1.65
N SER A 351 -5.25 -11.16 -2.73
CA SER A 351 -4.56 -11.39 -4.01
C SER A 351 -3.19 -10.69 -4.04
N GLY A 352 -2.35 -10.95 -3.03
CA GLY A 352 -1.00 -10.35 -2.88
C GLY A 352 -0.84 -9.39 -1.71
N SER A 353 -1.92 -9.01 -1.02
CA SER A 353 -1.92 -8.38 0.31
C SER A 353 -1.97 -9.43 1.43
N SER A 354 -1.64 -9.04 2.66
CA SER A 354 -1.78 -9.90 3.85
C SER A 354 -3.20 -10.42 3.99
N ASP A 355 -3.35 -11.70 4.33
CA ASP A 355 -4.67 -12.33 4.59
C ASP A 355 -5.41 -11.54 5.67
N THR A 356 -6.67 -11.16 5.39
CA THR A 356 -7.49 -10.34 6.29
C THR A 356 -8.59 -11.17 6.92
N ARG A 357 -9.17 -10.69 8.03
CA ARG A 357 -10.32 -11.36 8.65
C ARG A 357 -11.61 -11.10 7.86
N ARG A 358 -12.50 -12.08 7.85
CA ARG A 358 -13.85 -12.01 7.27
C ARG A 358 -14.87 -12.31 8.36
N GLY A 359 -15.83 -11.41 8.56
CA GLY A 359 -17.03 -11.69 9.33
C GLY A 359 -17.94 -12.67 8.59
N LEU A 360 -18.40 -13.70 9.30
CA LEU A 360 -19.13 -14.83 8.76
C LEU A 360 -20.53 -14.88 9.35
N ASP A 361 -21.55 -15.04 8.49
CA ASP A 361 -22.90 -15.25 9.00
C ASP A 361 -22.98 -16.61 9.73
N ARG A 362 -23.62 -16.68 10.90
CA ARG A 362 -23.71 -17.94 11.67
C ARG A 362 -24.40 -19.05 10.87
N ASP A 363 -25.34 -18.70 9.99
CA ASP A 363 -26.00 -19.65 9.08
C ASP A 363 -25.04 -20.25 8.05
N GLU A 364 -23.92 -19.58 7.72
CA GLU A 364 -22.88 -20.12 6.84
C GLU A 364 -22.11 -21.28 7.49
N LEU A 365 -22.17 -21.41 8.83
CA LEU A 365 -21.61 -22.54 9.57
C LEU A 365 -22.56 -23.75 9.66
N ALA A 366 -23.82 -23.58 9.26
CA ALA A 366 -24.83 -24.62 9.33
C ALA A 366 -24.43 -25.85 8.51
N GLY A 367 -24.37 -27.01 9.18
CA GLY A 367 -24.12 -28.29 8.53
C GLY A 367 -22.66 -28.60 8.20
N ILE A 368 -21.68 -27.85 8.73
CA ILE A 368 -20.25 -28.21 8.65
C ILE A 368 -19.91 -29.39 9.59
N GLY A 369 -20.67 -29.55 10.68
CA GLY A 369 -20.52 -30.62 11.66
C GLY A 369 -21.75 -30.78 12.56
N PRO A 370 -21.69 -31.67 13.58
CA PRO A 370 -22.76 -31.81 14.57
C PRO A 370 -22.98 -30.49 15.33
N ALA A 371 -24.23 -30.01 15.41
CA ALA A 371 -24.54 -28.69 15.99
C ALA A 371 -24.00 -28.51 17.42
N GLY A 372 -24.16 -29.52 18.28
CA GLY A 372 -23.67 -29.46 19.67
C GLY A 372 -22.15 -29.42 19.81
N GLU A 373 -21.39 -29.97 18.86
CA GLU A 373 -19.93 -29.90 18.88
C GLU A 373 -19.41 -28.60 18.28
N LEU A 374 -20.09 -28.08 17.24
CA LEU A 374 -19.78 -26.78 16.66
C LEU A 374 -19.96 -25.66 17.69
N ASP A 375 -21.08 -25.64 18.40
CA ASP A 375 -21.33 -24.64 19.46
C ASP A 375 -20.28 -24.75 20.58
N ALA A 376 -19.91 -25.97 20.99
CA ALA A 376 -18.86 -26.18 22.00
C ALA A 376 -17.47 -25.66 21.55
N VAL A 377 -17.13 -25.79 20.26
CA VAL A 377 -15.88 -25.25 19.71
C VAL A 377 -15.92 -23.72 19.63
N LEU A 378 -17.05 -23.14 19.21
CA LEU A 378 -17.25 -21.69 19.17
C LEU A 378 -17.17 -21.08 20.58
N ASP A 379 -17.81 -21.70 21.57
CA ASP A 379 -17.76 -21.27 22.97
C ASP A 379 -16.32 -21.27 23.52
N ARG A 380 -15.54 -22.31 23.21
CA ARG A 380 -14.14 -22.40 23.64
C ARG A 380 -13.24 -21.37 22.94
N LEU A 381 -13.43 -21.13 21.64
CA LEU A 381 -12.71 -20.10 20.89
C LEU A 381 -13.07 -18.67 21.37
N ALA A 382 -14.33 -18.44 21.72
CA ALA A 382 -14.81 -17.17 22.28
C ALA A 382 -14.27 -16.96 23.72
N ALA A 383 -14.29 -18.00 24.56
CA ALA A 383 -13.72 -17.95 25.90
C ALA A 383 -12.20 -17.67 25.88
N ALA A 384 -11.49 -18.24 24.90
CA ALA A 384 -10.07 -17.96 24.65
C ALA A 384 -9.82 -16.61 23.95
N ARG A 385 -10.87 -15.87 23.58
CA ARG A 385 -10.82 -14.58 22.87
C ARG A 385 -10.09 -14.64 21.53
N LEU A 386 -10.19 -15.76 20.84
CA LEU A 386 -9.65 -15.92 19.48
C LEU A 386 -10.68 -15.51 18.42
N ILE A 387 -11.97 -15.65 18.74
CA ILE A 387 -13.09 -15.21 17.92
C ILE A 387 -14.09 -14.38 18.75
N VAL A 388 -14.93 -13.62 18.06
CA VAL A 388 -16.12 -12.96 18.58
C VAL A 388 -17.32 -13.67 17.97
N VAL A 389 -18.31 -14.02 18.80
CA VAL A 389 -19.54 -14.68 18.38
C VAL A 389 -20.73 -13.80 18.75
N ASP A 390 -21.53 -13.45 17.76
CA ASP A 390 -22.83 -12.76 17.80
C ASP A 390 -23.93 -13.78 17.40
N GLN A 391 -25.21 -13.41 17.45
CA GLN A 391 -26.32 -14.20 16.92
C GLN A 391 -26.16 -14.51 15.44
N ASP A 392 -25.86 -13.47 14.65
CA ASP A 392 -25.80 -13.58 13.20
C ASP A 392 -24.36 -13.59 12.69
N LEU A 393 -23.34 -13.26 13.50
CA LEU A 393 -21.98 -13.03 13.03
C LEU A 393 -20.92 -13.74 13.87
N VAL A 394 -20.00 -14.45 13.22
CA VAL A 394 -18.76 -14.97 13.81
C VAL A 394 -17.59 -14.25 13.16
N ASP A 395 -16.64 -13.74 13.94
CA ASP A 395 -15.48 -12.98 13.44
C ASP A 395 -14.20 -13.31 14.24
N ILE A 396 -13.03 -13.09 13.67
CA ILE A 396 -11.76 -13.21 14.39
C ILE A 396 -11.59 -12.02 15.31
N ALA A 397 -11.24 -12.29 16.58
CA ALA A 397 -11.09 -11.25 17.60
C ALA A 397 -9.93 -10.30 17.28
N HIS A 398 -8.82 -10.84 16.76
CA HIS A 398 -7.60 -10.08 16.45
C HIS A 398 -6.89 -10.60 15.18
N GLU A 399 -6.57 -9.72 14.24
CA GLU A 399 -5.87 -10.08 12.98
C GLU A 399 -4.47 -10.67 13.21
N ALA A 400 -3.87 -10.40 14.37
CA ALA A 400 -2.61 -11.00 14.77
C ALA A 400 -2.65 -12.53 14.92
N LEU A 401 -3.85 -13.13 15.01
CA LEU A 401 -4.00 -14.58 14.92
C LEU A 401 -3.57 -15.12 13.54
N LEU A 402 -3.81 -14.34 12.47
CA LEU A 402 -3.51 -14.72 11.09
C LEU A 402 -2.00 -14.74 10.81
N THR A 403 -1.29 -13.76 11.36
CA THR A 403 0.16 -13.59 11.16
C THR A 403 0.97 -14.34 12.21
N GLY A 404 0.48 -14.37 13.45
CA GLY A 404 1.22 -14.86 14.62
C GLY A 404 1.14 -16.37 14.82
N TRP A 405 0.08 -17.05 14.38
CA TRP A 405 -0.10 -18.48 14.61
C TRP A 405 0.44 -19.34 13.45
N PRO A 406 1.58 -20.05 13.61
CA PRO A 406 2.24 -20.73 12.49
C PRO A 406 1.38 -21.82 11.83
N ARG A 407 0.56 -22.53 12.61
CA ARG A 407 -0.31 -23.60 12.14
C ARG A 407 -1.46 -23.10 11.27
N LEU A 408 -2.10 -21.99 11.66
CA LEU A 408 -3.13 -21.37 10.84
C LEU A 408 -2.55 -20.88 9.50
N ARG A 409 -1.35 -20.30 9.53
CA ARG A 409 -0.64 -19.90 8.31
C ARG A 409 -0.28 -21.09 7.41
N GLU A 410 0.11 -22.23 7.99
CA GLU A 410 0.33 -23.47 7.24
C GLU A 410 -0.97 -23.93 6.57
N TRP A 411 -2.11 -23.89 7.29
CA TRP A 411 -3.40 -24.24 6.70
C TRP A 411 -3.83 -23.30 5.57
N LEU A 412 -3.57 -22.00 5.69
CA LEU A 412 -3.89 -20.98 4.67
C LEU A 412 -2.99 -21.08 3.43
N THR A 413 -1.78 -21.65 3.55
CA THR A 413 -0.81 -21.76 2.46
C THR A 413 -0.74 -23.16 1.83
N ALA A 414 -1.20 -24.20 2.51
CA ALA A 414 -1.12 -25.60 2.05
C ALA A 414 -1.83 -25.86 0.71
N ASP A 415 -3.01 -25.26 0.48
CA ASP A 415 -3.71 -25.28 -0.82
C ASP A 415 -4.57 -24.02 -0.98
N ARG A 416 -3.88 -22.89 -1.23
CA ARG A 416 -4.50 -21.58 -1.38
C ARG A 416 -5.50 -21.54 -2.55
N GLU A 417 -5.23 -22.30 -3.61
CA GLU A 417 -6.13 -22.40 -4.76
C GLU A 417 -7.42 -23.15 -4.42
N ALA A 418 -7.37 -24.22 -3.60
CA ALA A 418 -8.57 -24.89 -3.10
C ALA A 418 -9.41 -23.97 -2.20
N LEU A 419 -8.78 -23.19 -1.32
CA LEU A 419 -9.50 -22.25 -0.44
C LEU A 419 -10.18 -21.13 -1.24
N LEU A 420 -9.51 -20.54 -2.24
CA LEU A 420 -10.12 -19.53 -3.12
C LEU A 420 -11.29 -20.10 -3.93
N ARG A 421 -11.17 -21.34 -4.43
CA ARG A 421 -12.28 -22.03 -5.12
C ARG A 421 -13.45 -22.29 -4.19
N HIS A 422 -13.18 -22.67 -2.94
CA HIS A 422 -14.21 -22.87 -1.94
C HIS A 422 -14.92 -21.56 -1.59
N GLN A 423 -14.20 -20.45 -1.37
CA GLN A 423 -14.82 -19.14 -1.14
C GLN A 423 -15.72 -18.70 -2.30
N ARG A 424 -15.29 -18.98 -3.54
CA ARG A 424 -16.10 -18.72 -4.73
C ARG A 424 -17.38 -19.57 -4.77
N LEU A 425 -17.30 -20.85 -4.38
CA LEU A 425 -18.49 -21.71 -4.26
C LEU A 425 -19.49 -21.14 -3.25
N THR A 426 -19.01 -20.69 -2.09
CA THR A 426 -19.86 -20.12 -1.04
C THR A 426 -20.56 -18.85 -1.50
N SER A 427 -19.83 -17.94 -2.16
CA SER A 427 -20.38 -16.71 -2.73
C SER A 427 -21.43 -17.01 -3.81
N ASP A 428 -21.12 -17.90 -4.76
CA ASP A 428 -22.01 -18.24 -5.88
C ASP A 428 -23.29 -18.93 -5.39
N ALA A 429 -23.19 -19.79 -4.35
CA ALA A 429 -24.35 -20.45 -3.74
C ALA A 429 -25.28 -19.47 -3.00
N ALA A 430 -24.70 -18.46 -2.34
CA ALA A 430 -25.44 -17.39 -1.68
C ALA A 430 -26.14 -16.49 -2.71
N GLU A 431 -25.46 -16.15 -3.81
CA GLU A 431 -26.04 -15.37 -4.91
C GLU A 431 -27.17 -16.12 -5.62
N TRP A 432 -27.01 -17.42 -5.88
CA TRP A 432 -28.07 -18.27 -6.42
C TRP A 432 -29.33 -18.26 -5.53
N THR A 433 -29.15 -18.31 -4.21
CA THR A 433 -30.27 -18.31 -3.26
C THR A 433 -30.94 -16.95 -3.18
N ARG A 434 -30.18 -15.85 -3.12
CA ARG A 434 -30.72 -14.48 -3.14
C ARG A 434 -31.53 -14.18 -4.40
N ASN A 435 -31.11 -14.74 -5.54
CA ASN A 435 -31.77 -14.53 -6.84
C ASN A 435 -32.86 -15.58 -7.17
N GLY A 436 -33.50 -16.17 -6.15
CA GLY A 436 -34.66 -17.04 -6.34
C GLY A 436 -34.34 -18.41 -6.97
N ARG A 437 -33.09 -18.87 -6.86
CA ARG A 437 -32.63 -20.20 -7.30
C ARG A 437 -32.73 -20.48 -8.82
N GLY A 438 -32.49 -19.47 -9.65
CA GLY A 438 -32.54 -19.61 -11.12
C GLY A 438 -31.49 -20.57 -11.70
N GLU A 439 -31.79 -21.19 -12.86
CA GLU A 439 -30.90 -22.16 -13.53
C GLU A 439 -29.62 -21.56 -14.13
N ASP A 440 -29.57 -20.24 -14.30
CA ASP A 440 -28.45 -19.53 -14.91
C ASP A 440 -27.23 -19.41 -13.99
N TYR A 441 -27.43 -19.58 -12.67
CA TYR A 441 -26.37 -19.52 -11.67
C TYR A 441 -25.72 -20.89 -11.39
N LEU A 442 -26.29 -21.98 -11.91
CA LEU A 442 -25.81 -23.33 -11.63
C LEU A 442 -24.51 -23.64 -12.36
N TYR A 443 -23.55 -24.24 -11.65
CA TYR A 443 -22.28 -24.69 -12.22
C TYR A 443 -22.46 -25.72 -13.34
N ARG A 444 -21.62 -25.64 -14.38
CA ARG A 444 -21.66 -26.50 -15.56
C ARG A 444 -20.25 -26.97 -15.95
N GLY A 445 -20.17 -28.12 -16.63
CA GLY A 445 -18.93 -28.62 -17.23
C GLY A 445 -17.81 -28.82 -16.22
N THR A 446 -16.63 -28.28 -16.52
CA THR A 446 -15.41 -28.41 -15.71
C THR A 446 -15.56 -27.84 -14.29
N ARG A 447 -16.39 -26.81 -14.09
CA ARG A 447 -16.66 -26.24 -12.75
C ARG A 447 -17.43 -27.18 -11.83
N LEU A 448 -18.35 -27.98 -12.38
CA LEU A 448 -19.10 -28.98 -11.61
C LEU A 448 -18.27 -30.26 -11.40
N ALA A 449 -17.59 -30.74 -12.46
CA ALA A 449 -16.80 -31.97 -12.43
C ALA A 449 -15.67 -31.96 -11.38
N PHE A 450 -15.16 -30.78 -11.04
CA PHE A 450 -14.17 -30.61 -9.98
C PHE A 450 -14.68 -31.10 -8.61
N TRP A 451 -15.96 -30.87 -8.29
CA TRP A 451 -16.56 -31.25 -7.01
C TRP A 451 -17.01 -32.71 -6.94
N ASP A 452 -16.85 -33.47 -8.03
CA ASP A 452 -17.26 -34.87 -8.13
C ASP A 452 -16.09 -35.86 -7.88
N GLY A 453 -14.85 -35.39 -7.75
CA GLY A 453 -13.63 -36.23 -7.77
C GLY A 453 -12.70 -36.17 -6.56
N GLU A 454 -12.89 -35.27 -5.60
CA GLU A 454 -11.90 -35.04 -4.53
C GLU A 454 -12.60 -34.75 -3.19
N ALA A 455 -12.07 -35.28 -2.08
CA ALA A 455 -12.55 -34.93 -0.76
C ALA A 455 -12.20 -33.46 -0.50
N SER A 456 -13.22 -32.60 -0.36
CA SER A 456 -13.02 -31.16 -0.15
C SER A 456 -12.10 -30.90 1.04
N PHE A 457 -11.07 -30.07 0.84
CA PHE A 457 -10.11 -29.65 1.87
C PHE A 457 -10.77 -28.94 3.08
N VAL A 458 -11.96 -28.37 2.84
CA VAL A 458 -12.84 -27.75 3.83
C VAL A 458 -14.23 -28.41 3.74
N PRO A 459 -14.86 -28.83 4.85
CA PRO A 459 -16.17 -29.52 4.79
C PRO A 459 -17.25 -28.59 4.28
N LEU A 460 -18.12 -29.03 3.36
CA LEU A 460 -19.17 -28.20 2.74
C LEU A 460 -20.34 -27.91 3.70
N ASN A 461 -20.81 -26.66 3.71
CA ASN A 461 -22.01 -26.26 4.48
C ASN A 461 -23.32 -26.68 3.76
N GLU A 462 -24.45 -26.47 4.42
CA GLU A 462 -25.75 -26.89 3.91
C GLU A 462 -26.15 -26.17 2.61
N LEU A 463 -25.83 -24.87 2.50
CA LEU A 463 -26.10 -24.04 1.33
C LEU A 463 -25.32 -24.54 0.09
N GLU A 464 -24.02 -24.76 0.25
CA GLU A 464 -23.11 -25.27 -0.79
C GLU A 464 -23.54 -26.67 -1.26
N ARG A 465 -23.91 -27.55 -0.33
CA ARG A 465 -24.42 -28.90 -0.64
C ARG A 465 -25.71 -28.83 -1.46
N THR A 466 -26.61 -27.93 -1.09
CA THR A 466 -27.88 -27.71 -1.79
C THR A 466 -27.65 -27.15 -3.20
N PHE A 467 -26.75 -26.18 -3.35
CA PHE A 467 -26.37 -25.62 -4.63
C PHE A 467 -25.74 -26.67 -5.57
N LEU A 468 -24.76 -27.43 -5.09
CA LEU A 468 -24.14 -28.50 -5.89
C LEU A 468 -25.12 -29.62 -6.23
N ALA A 469 -26.07 -29.94 -5.33
CA ALA A 469 -27.14 -30.88 -5.64
C ALA A 469 -28.05 -30.37 -6.77
N ALA A 470 -28.39 -29.09 -6.78
CA ALA A 470 -29.14 -28.46 -7.88
C ALA A 470 -28.34 -28.44 -9.19
N CYS A 471 -27.02 -28.20 -9.14
CA CYS A 471 -26.15 -28.30 -10.31
C CYS A 471 -26.14 -29.72 -10.89
N ARG A 472 -26.03 -30.73 -10.02
CA ARG A 472 -26.04 -32.15 -10.41
C ARG A 472 -27.37 -32.61 -10.98
N SER A 473 -28.50 -32.23 -10.37
CA SER A 473 -29.83 -32.57 -10.89
C SER A 473 -30.05 -31.98 -12.28
N SER A 474 -29.66 -30.71 -12.47
CA SER A 474 -29.74 -30.00 -13.74
C SER A 474 -28.80 -30.58 -14.81
N ALA A 475 -27.61 -31.06 -14.43
CA ALA A 475 -26.71 -31.78 -15.34
C ALA A 475 -27.28 -33.13 -15.79
N ALA A 476 -27.85 -33.90 -14.86
CA ALA A 476 -28.43 -35.21 -15.14
C ALA A 476 -29.65 -35.14 -16.08
N GLU A 477 -30.48 -34.10 -15.95
CA GLU A 477 -31.62 -33.87 -16.86
C GLU A 477 -31.16 -33.56 -18.29
N ARG A 478 -30.09 -32.76 -18.44
CA ARG A 478 -29.53 -32.42 -19.75
C ARG A 478 -28.80 -33.60 -20.40
N ASP A 479 -28.11 -34.43 -19.62
CA ASP A 479 -27.47 -35.63 -20.16
C ASP A 479 -28.50 -36.66 -20.64
N ARG A 480 -29.66 -36.74 -19.98
CA ARG A 480 -30.81 -37.52 -20.49
C ARG A 480 -31.36 -36.93 -21.78
N ALA A 481 -31.45 -35.60 -21.91
CA ALA A 481 -31.87 -34.94 -23.14
C ALA A 481 -30.85 -35.12 -24.29
N ARG A 482 -29.55 -34.99 -24.00
CA ARG A 482 -28.45 -35.18 -24.97
C ARG A 482 -28.32 -36.64 -25.41
N ARG A 483 -28.56 -37.62 -24.52
CA ARG A 483 -28.60 -39.05 -24.89
C ARG A 483 -29.77 -39.36 -25.83
N ARG A 484 -30.93 -38.72 -25.65
CA ARG A 484 -32.08 -38.84 -26.59
C ARG A 484 -31.74 -38.27 -27.98
N ILE A 485 -30.97 -37.19 -28.04
CA ILE A 485 -30.54 -36.57 -29.31
C ILE A 485 -29.40 -37.38 -29.98
N ARG A 486 -28.45 -37.93 -29.20
CA ARG A 486 -27.36 -38.79 -29.72
C ARG A 486 -27.83 -40.16 -30.21
N LEU A 487 -28.92 -40.70 -29.66
CA LEU A 487 -29.54 -41.94 -30.19
C LEU A 487 -30.30 -41.71 -31.51
N ALA A 488 -30.63 -40.46 -31.85
CA ALA A 488 -31.29 -40.12 -33.10
C ALA A 488 -30.32 -39.87 -34.27
N PHE A 489 -29.03 -39.59 -34.01
CA PHE A 489 -28.02 -39.34 -35.04
C PHE A 489 -26.65 -39.87 -34.60
N GLY A 490 -26.27 -41.07 -35.04
CA GLY A 490 -24.93 -41.59 -34.81
C GLY A 490 -24.72 -43.07 -35.10
N GLY A 491 -24.86 -43.49 -36.36
CA GLY A 491 -24.25 -44.74 -36.85
C GLY A 491 -22.76 -44.53 -37.16
N LEU A 492 -21.93 -45.45 -36.64
CA LEU A 492 -20.47 -45.73 -36.79
C LEU A 492 -19.69 -45.22 -38.04
N PRO A 493 -18.31 -45.19 -38.02
CA PRO A 493 -17.42 -45.92 -37.10
C PRO A 493 -16.25 -45.14 -36.45
N VAL A 494 -16.08 -45.34 -35.13
CA VAL A 494 -15.07 -44.71 -34.25
C VAL A 494 -13.80 -45.55 -34.05
N ALA A 495 -13.72 -46.77 -34.57
CA ALA A 495 -12.64 -47.70 -34.25
C ALA A 495 -11.26 -47.33 -34.85
N ALA A 496 -11.20 -46.62 -35.97
CA ALA A 496 -9.93 -46.29 -36.64
C ALA A 496 -9.25 -45.04 -36.04
N VAL A 497 -10.02 -44.09 -35.49
CA VAL A 497 -9.51 -42.85 -34.91
C VAL A 497 -8.83 -43.11 -33.56
N VAL A 498 -9.34 -44.06 -32.77
CA VAL A 498 -8.79 -44.39 -31.44
C VAL A 498 -7.37 -44.94 -31.53
N VAL A 499 -7.06 -45.70 -32.58
CA VAL A 499 -5.71 -46.28 -32.77
C VAL A 499 -4.69 -45.21 -33.21
N ILE A 500 -5.10 -44.24 -34.03
CA ILE A 500 -4.23 -43.12 -34.44
C ILE A 500 -3.99 -42.15 -33.26
N VAL A 501 -5.01 -41.92 -32.43
CA VAL A 501 -4.91 -41.07 -31.24
C VAL A 501 -4.01 -41.72 -30.18
N LEU A 502 -4.08 -43.03 -29.98
CA LEU A 502 -3.21 -43.75 -29.05
C LEU A 502 -1.73 -43.78 -29.51
N ALA A 503 -1.47 -43.87 -30.81
CA ALA A 503 -0.12 -43.79 -31.36
C ALA A 503 0.47 -42.37 -31.27
N ALA A 504 -0.36 -41.32 -31.42
CA ALA A 504 0.05 -39.94 -31.21
C ALA A 504 0.35 -39.63 -29.73
N LEU A 505 -0.39 -40.23 -28.78
CA LEU A 505 -0.16 -40.03 -27.34
C LEU A 505 1.21 -40.52 -26.87
N VAL A 506 1.73 -41.61 -27.43
CA VAL A 506 3.03 -42.17 -27.03
C VAL A 506 4.21 -41.35 -27.54
N VAL A 507 4.07 -40.70 -28.70
CA VAL A 507 5.09 -39.78 -29.25
C VAL A 507 5.09 -38.44 -28.50
N VAL A 508 3.93 -37.98 -28.02
CA VAL A 508 3.80 -36.76 -27.19
C VAL A 508 4.42 -36.98 -25.79
N GLN A 509 4.22 -38.13 -25.15
CA GLN A 509 4.74 -38.40 -23.80
C GLN A 509 6.27 -38.49 -23.67
N VAL A 510 7.00 -38.76 -24.76
CA VAL A 510 8.48 -38.81 -24.75
C VAL A 510 9.09 -37.44 -25.10
N GLY A 511 8.37 -36.60 -25.86
CA GLY A 511 8.73 -35.20 -26.11
C GLY A 511 8.47 -34.28 -24.91
N ASP A 512 7.42 -34.53 -24.13
CA ASP A 512 7.00 -33.66 -23.02
C ASP A 512 8.03 -33.55 -21.88
N ARG A 513 8.83 -34.59 -21.59
CA ARG A 513 9.73 -34.55 -20.42
C ARG A 513 10.89 -33.56 -20.53
N GLY A 514 11.31 -33.21 -21.75
CA GLY A 514 12.36 -32.22 -21.99
C GLY A 514 11.81 -30.80 -21.90
N THR A 515 10.71 -30.57 -22.64
CA THR A 515 10.00 -29.28 -22.69
C THR A 515 9.37 -28.91 -21.35
N GLU A 516 8.86 -29.87 -20.58
CA GLU A 516 8.35 -29.62 -19.22
C GLU A 516 9.45 -29.15 -18.27
N ARG A 517 10.68 -29.66 -18.39
CA ARG A 517 11.81 -29.24 -17.56
C ARG A 517 12.29 -27.84 -17.92
N GLU A 518 12.43 -27.55 -19.22
CA GLU A 518 12.82 -26.23 -19.72
C GLU A 518 11.75 -25.19 -19.36
N ARG A 519 10.48 -25.54 -19.49
CA ARG A 519 9.35 -24.69 -19.08
C ARG A 519 9.31 -24.47 -17.56
N ALA A 520 9.51 -25.50 -16.75
CA ALA A 520 9.58 -25.36 -15.29
C ALA A 520 10.78 -24.50 -14.86
N ALA A 521 11.93 -24.63 -15.54
CA ALA A 521 13.09 -23.79 -15.31
C ALA A 521 12.82 -22.32 -15.69
N SER A 522 12.19 -22.07 -16.85
CA SER A 522 11.75 -20.75 -17.30
C SER A 522 10.83 -20.08 -16.29
N VAL A 523 9.77 -20.78 -15.84
CA VAL A 523 8.83 -20.25 -14.83
C VAL A 523 9.53 -19.95 -13.50
N ARG A 524 10.44 -20.83 -13.05
CA ARG A 524 11.23 -20.61 -11.82
C ARG A 524 12.13 -19.39 -11.93
N LEU A 525 12.86 -19.25 -13.05
CA LEU A 525 13.75 -18.12 -13.30
C LEU A 525 12.97 -16.82 -13.47
N ALA A 526 11.79 -16.86 -14.11
CA ALA A 526 10.92 -15.71 -14.23
C ALA A 526 10.39 -15.23 -12.86
N ALA A 527 10.04 -16.16 -11.97
CA ALA A 527 9.66 -15.85 -10.60
C ALA A 527 10.82 -15.23 -9.79
N GLU A 528 12.03 -15.76 -9.96
CA GLU A 528 13.22 -15.18 -9.32
C GLU A 528 13.57 -13.80 -9.87
N ALA A 529 13.59 -13.63 -11.20
CA ALA A 529 13.77 -12.33 -11.85
C ALA A 529 12.77 -11.30 -11.32
N ARG A 530 11.51 -11.72 -11.10
CA ARG A 530 10.46 -10.86 -10.54
C ARG A 530 10.75 -10.46 -9.10
N ARG A 531 11.24 -11.36 -8.25
CA ARG A 531 11.69 -11.02 -6.88
C ARG A 531 12.81 -9.99 -6.90
N GLN A 532 13.69 -10.07 -7.89
CA GLN A 532 14.80 -9.14 -8.06
C GLN A 532 14.39 -7.78 -8.64
N LEU A 533 13.21 -7.60 -9.25
CA LEU A 533 12.82 -6.30 -9.84
C LEU A 533 12.92 -5.12 -8.87
N GLN A 534 12.56 -5.32 -7.59
CA GLN A 534 12.65 -4.28 -6.57
C GLN A 534 14.03 -4.22 -5.88
N GLN A 535 14.80 -5.32 -5.92
CA GLN A 535 16.05 -5.50 -5.16
C GLN A 535 17.32 -5.32 -6.00
N ASP A 536 17.30 -5.69 -7.27
CA ASP A 536 18.39 -5.54 -8.22
C ASP A 536 17.81 -5.65 -9.65
N PRO A 537 17.39 -4.52 -10.27
CA PRO A 537 16.86 -4.51 -11.62
C PRO A 537 17.85 -5.02 -12.68
N GLU A 538 19.16 -4.91 -12.42
CA GLU A 538 20.20 -5.40 -13.34
C GLU A 538 20.22 -6.93 -13.32
N LEU A 539 20.24 -7.55 -12.13
CA LEU A 539 20.13 -9.00 -11.98
C LEU A 539 18.78 -9.52 -12.49
N ALA A 540 17.69 -8.81 -12.23
CA ALA A 540 16.36 -9.14 -12.75
C ALA A 540 16.35 -9.22 -14.28
N LEU A 541 16.98 -8.26 -14.97
CA LEU A 541 17.10 -8.28 -16.43
C LEU A 541 17.88 -9.49 -16.92
N LEU A 542 19.01 -9.82 -16.27
CA LEU A 542 19.82 -10.99 -16.64
C LEU A 542 19.01 -12.29 -16.49
N LEU A 543 18.34 -12.48 -15.35
CA LEU A 543 17.53 -13.66 -15.09
C LEU A 543 16.30 -13.75 -16.00
N ALA A 544 15.70 -12.61 -16.37
CA ALA A 544 14.58 -12.58 -17.28
C ALA A 544 14.96 -12.97 -18.71
N ILE A 545 16.14 -12.55 -19.19
CA ILE A 545 16.69 -12.99 -20.48
C ILE A 545 16.90 -14.51 -20.47
N GLU A 546 17.54 -15.05 -19.43
CA GLU A 546 17.76 -16.50 -19.28
C GLU A 546 16.43 -17.28 -19.21
N ALA A 547 15.43 -16.76 -18.49
CA ALA A 547 14.11 -17.37 -18.42
C ALA A 547 13.44 -17.46 -19.80
N TYR A 548 13.48 -16.37 -20.56
CA TYR A 548 12.86 -16.29 -21.89
C TYR A 548 13.61 -17.14 -22.92
N GLU A 549 14.95 -17.16 -22.87
CA GLU A 549 15.79 -17.97 -23.77
C GLU A 549 15.69 -19.47 -23.47
N ALA A 550 15.43 -19.86 -22.21
CA ALA A 550 15.18 -21.25 -21.83
C ALA A 550 13.86 -21.77 -22.43
N GLU A 551 12.76 -21.03 -22.25
CA GLU A 551 11.48 -21.29 -22.93
C GLU A 551 10.63 -20.00 -22.88
N PRO A 552 10.08 -19.51 -24.02
CA PRO A 552 9.23 -18.32 -24.07
C PRO A 552 7.86 -18.52 -23.40
N THR A 553 7.81 -18.47 -22.08
CA THR A 553 6.57 -18.56 -21.29
C THR A 553 5.92 -17.18 -21.13
N PRO A 554 4.59 -17.12 -20.87
CA PRO A 554 3.92 -15.86 -20.55
C PRO A 554 4.58 -15.12 -19.39
N GLU A 555 4.98 -15.84 -18.34
CA GLU A 555 5.65 -15.30 -17.16
C GLU A 555 7.02 -14.71 -17.52
N ALA A 556 7.82 -15.43 -18.33
CA ALA A 556 9.13 -14.98 -18.79
C ALA A 556 9.03 -13.71 -19.67
N ASP A 557 8.09 -13.64 -20.61
CA ASP A 557 7.91 -12.43 -21.44
C ASP A 557 7.42 -11.23 -20.62
N LEU A 558 6.57 -11.44 -19.61
CA LEU A 558 6.10 -10.35 -18.75
C LEU A 558 7.25 -9.77 -17.92
N VAL A 559 8.01 -10.63 -17.24
CA VAL A 559 9.15 -10.17 -16.42
C VAL A 559 10.28 -9.62 -17.29
N LEU A 560 10.50 -10.14 -18.50
CA LEU A 560 11.45 -9.58 -19.47
C LEU A 560 11.08 -8.14 -19.82
N ARG A 561 9.80 -7.86 -20.10
CA ARG A 561 9.33 -6.51 -20.38
C ARG A 561 9.48 -5.58 -19.18
N GLN A 562 9.09 -6.03 -17.99
CA GLN A 562 9.22 -5.24 -16.76
C GLN A 562 10.68 -4.95 -16.44
N ALA A 563 11.54 -5.98 -16.44
CA ALA A 563 12.96 -5.83 -16.17
C ALA A 563 13.66 -4.98 -17.25
N THR A 564 13.23 -5.07 -18.52
CA THR A 564 13.73 -4.18 -19.57
C THR A 564 13.31 -2.75 -19.31
N ALA A 565 12.05 -2.50 -18.91
CA ALA A 565 11.57 -1.17 -18.60
C ALA A 565 12.28 -0.53 -17.39
N ASP A 566 12.57 -1.33 -16.36
CA ASP A 566 13.15 -0.90 -15.08
C ASP A 566 14.68 -0.85 -15.10
N SER A 567 15.34 -1.75 -15.83
CA SER A 567 16.79 -1.75 -15.99
C SER A 567 17.22 -0.63 -16.93
N ARG A 568 17.60 0.49 -16.34
CA ARG A 568 18.09 1.70 -17.03
C ARG A 568 19.59 1.88 -16.94
N LEU A 569 20.31 0.97 -16.28
CA LEU A 569 21.75 1.06 -16.15
C LEU A 569 22.41 0.73 -17.51
N ARG A 570 23.26 1.63 -18.00
CA ARG A 570 24.03 1.46 -19.24
C ARG A 570 25.46 1.00 -19.01
N GLY A 571 25.99 1.20 -17.80
CA GLY A 571 27.31 0.75 -17.44
C GLY A 571 27.75 1.24 -16.07
N SER A 572 28.79 0.60 -15.53
CA SER A 572 29.47 1.01 -14.31
C SER A 572 30.98 1.05 -14.54
N THR A 573 31.61 2.13 -14.07
CA THR A 573 33.06 2.34 -14.16
C THR A 573 33.60 2.61 -12.75
N PRO A 574 34.53 1.80 -12.22
CA PRO A 574 35.13 2.08 -10.92
C PRO A 574 36.04 3.31 -11.00
N THR A 575 36.03 4.13 -9.95
CA THR A 575 37.02 5.21 -9.73
C THR A 575 38.21 4.67 -8.93
N GLY A 576 39.26 5.50 -8.77
CA GLY A 576 40.38 5.17 -7.88
C GLY A 576 40.10 5.39 -6.39
N LEU A 577 38.92 5.90 -6.04
CA LEU A 577 38.56 6.32 -4.68
C LEU A 577 37.97 5.16 -3.88
N ARG A 578 38.34 5.04 -2.59
CA ARG A 578 37.72 4.07 -1.68
C ARG A 578 36.42 4.59 -1.08
N ARG A 579 36.32 5.90 -0.93
CA ARG A 579 35.14 6.60 -0.41
C ARG A 579 35.01 7.95 -1.11
N VAL A 580 33.84 8.21 -1.67
CA VAL A 580 33.50 9.52 -2.25
C VAL A 580 32.93 10.41 -1.16
N GLU A 581 33.49 11.61 -1.02
CA GLU A 581 33.05 12.62 -0.04
C GLU A 581 32.21 13.70 -0.70
N GLY A 582 32.44 14.01 -1.97
CA GLY A 582 31.59 14.94 -2.71
C GLY A 582 31.87 14.97 -4.20
N THR A 583 30.99 15.69 -4.91
CA THR A 583 31.05 15.84 -6.37
C THR A 583 30.57 17.21 -6.79
N THR A 584 30.98 17.64 -7.99
CA THR A 584 30.42 18.84 -8.65
C THR A 584 30.53 18.67 -10.15
N ALA A 585 29.57 19.22 -10.90
CA ALA A 585 29.54 19.12 -12.36
C ALA A 585 29.59 20.50 -13.01
N THR A 586 30.11 20.56 -14.23
CA THR A 586 30.00 21.79 -15.02
C THR A 586 28.54 22.05 -15.41
N PRO A 587 28.09 23.31 -15.53
CA PRO A 587 26.70 23.62 -15.90
C PRO A 587 26.25 23.05 -17.25
N ASP A 588 27.19 22.78 -18.15
CA ASP A 588 26.94 22.14 -19.45
C ASP A 588 26.92 20.61 -19.40
N GLY A 589 27.19 20.00 -18.23
CA GLY A 589 27.21 18.55 -18.02
C GLY A 589 28.40 17.84 -18.67
N ARG A 590 29.43 18.55 -19.14
CA ARG A 590 30.58 17.95 -19.84
C ARG A 590 31.66 17.39 -18.93
N LYS A 591 31.81 17.95 -17.74
CA LYS A 591 32.81 17.53 -16.77
C LYS A 591 32.18 17.27 -15.41
N LEU A 592 32.76 16.31 -14.70
CA LEU A 592 32.42 15.93 -13.34
C LEU A 592 33.70 15.87 -12.52
N ALA A 593 33.75 16.62 -11.42
CA ALA A 593 34.79 16.52 -10.42
C ALA A 593 34.30 15.67 -9.26
N ILE A 594 35.17 14.80 -8.76
CA ILE A 594 34.89 13.86 -7.67
C ILE A 594 36.06 13.92 -6.70
N TRP A 595 35.79 13.99 -5.40
CA TRP A 595 36.83 13.95 -4.38
C TRP A 595 36.47 13.03 -3.22
N GLY A 596 37.49 12.56 -2.53
CA GLY A 596 37.35 11.79 -1.30
C GLY A 596 38.63 11.07 -0.88
N ALA A 597 38.47 10.13 0.04
CA ALA A 597 39.57 9.38 0.64
C ALA A 597 40.06 8.24 -0.28
N GLY A 598 41.33 8.33 -0.68
CA GLY A 598 42.05 7.26 -1.40
C GLY A 598 42.88 6.38 -0.47
N SER A 599 43.84 5.63 -1.03
CA SER A 599 44.91 4.96 -0.27
C SER A 599 46.07 5.90 0.11
N GLY A 600 45.98 7.18 -0.25
CA GLY A 600 46.92 8.27 0.04
C GLY A 600 46.17 9.58 0.37
N PRO A 601 46.79 10.78 0.25
CA PRO A 601 46.12 12.07 0.50
C PRO A 601 44.86 12.25 -0.36
N ALA A 602 43.95 13.13 0.09
CA ALA A 602 42.65 13.36 -0.55
C ALA A 602 42.81 13.62 -2.06
N SER A 603 42.21 12.74 -2.87
CA SER A 603 42.38 12.75 -4.32
C SER A 603 41.19 13.41 -5.01
N LEU A 604 41.46 14.42 -5.83
CA LEU A 604 40.50 15.11 -6.68
C LEU A 604 40.65 14.59 -8.12
N GLU A 605 39.59 13.95 -8.64
CA GLU A 605 39.55 13.38 -9.98
C GLU A 605 38.59 14.16 -10.88
N ILE A 606 39.03 14.48 -12.10
CA ILE A 606 38.19 15.09 -13.13
C ILE A 606 37.83 14.06 -14.18
N TRP A 607 36.55 14.01 -14.54
CA TRP A 607 35.98 13.09 -15.51
C TRP A 607 35.28 13.86 -16.62
N SER A 608 35.46 13.40 -17.86
CA SER A 608 34.71 13.87 -19.03
C SER A 608 33.48 12.99 -19.22
N LEU A 609 32.36 13.65 -19.50
CA LEU A 609 31.05 13.06 -19.80
C LEU A 609 30.69 13.24 -21.29
N ASP A 610 31.66 13.63 -22.12
CA ASP A 610 31.50 13.77 -23.57
C ASP A 610 31.55 12.39 -24.25
N GLY A 611 30.46 11.62 -24.16
CA GLY A 611 30.34 10.30 -24.77
C GLY A 611 29.29 9.41 -24.09
N THR A 612 29.26 8.14 -24.50
CA THR A 612 28.33 7.15 -23.93
C THR A 612 28.78 6.62 -22.56
N ALA A 613 30.05 6.81 -22.20
CA ALA A 613 30.62 6.35 -20.94
C ALA A 613 31.58 7.41 -20.36
N PRO A 614 31.60 7.61 -19.03
CA PRO A 614 32.52 8.53 -18.36
C PRO A 614 33.98 8.15 -18.61
N ARG A 615 34.84 9.14 -18.86
CA ARG A 615 36.28 8.94 -19.03
C ARG A 615 37.06 9.82 -18.07
N ARG A 616 38.00 9.24 -17.34
CA ARG A 616 38.89 10.00 -16.46
C ARG A 616 39.79 10.90 -17.31
N ALA A 617 39.92 12.17 -16.94
CA ALA A 617 40.87 13.07 -17.56
C ALA A 617 42.31 12.64 -17.21
N ASP A 618 43.26 12.88 -18.12
CA ASP A 618 44.66 12.46 -17.97
C ASP A 618 45.40 13.16 -16.82
N HIS A 619 44.80 14.17 -16.19
CA HIS A 619 45.38 14.94 -15.09
C HIS A 619 44.63 14.68 -13.79
N VAL A 620 45.30 14.04 -12.84
CA VAL A 620 44.83 13.88 -11.46
C VAL A 620 45.41 15.02 -10.64
N LEU A 621 44.54 15.84 -10.06
CA LEU A 621 44.96 16.93 -9.19
C LEU A 621 45.21 16.34 -7.79
N GLN A 622 46.47 16.27 -7.37
CA GLN A 622 46.79 15.88 -6.00
C GLN A 622 46.65 17.09 -5.09
N ALA A 623 45.72 17.00 -4.13
CA ALA A 623 45.45 18.03 -3.16
C ALA A 623 46.29 17.81 -1.89
N ASP A 624 47.62 17.72 -2.02
CA ASP A 624 48.54 17.56 -0.88
C ASP A 624 48.48 18.73 0.12
N ARG A 625 47.76 19.82 -0.23
CA ARG A 625 47.64 21.06 0.53
C ARG A 625 46.29 21.26 1.25
N THR A 626 45.34 20.34 1.15
CA THR A 626 43.99 20.55 1.73
C THR A 626 43.77 19.73 2.99
N ASP A 627 43.09 20.32 3.98
CA ASP A 627 42.59 19.61 5.18
C ASP A 627 41.29 18.79 4.89
N GLY A 628 41.13 18.33 3.65
CA GLY A 628 39.94 17.65 3.14
C GLY A 628 38.95 18.60 2.48
N ILE A 629 38.65 18.37 1.19
CA ILE A 629 37.75 19.22 0.39
C ILE A 629 36.31 19.04 0.88
N GLN A 630 35.66 20.12 1.29
CA GLN A 630 34.27 20.13 1.75
C GLN A 630 33.30 20.50 0.62
N SER A 631 33.69 21.46 -0.23
CA SER A 631 32.86 21.93 -1.34
C SER A 631 33.71 22.34 -2.53
N ALA A 632 33.15 22.18 -3.73
CA ALA A 632 33.80 22.60 -4.96
C ALA A 632 32.78 23.09 -6.00
N ALA A 633 33.19 24.05 -6.83
CA ALA A 633 32.38 24.58 -7.92
C ALA A 633 33.22 24.92 -9.14
N PHE A 634 32.75 24.49 -10.32
CA PHE A 634 33.33 24.89 -11.60
C PHE A 634 32.93 26.33 -11.95
N SER A 635 33.82 27.02 -12.67
CA SER A 635 33.44 28.21 -13.44
C SER A 635 32.46 27.84 -14.55
N ALA A 636 31.65 28.80 -14.99
CA ALA A 636 30.64 28.59 -16.02
C ALA A 636 31.20 28.08 -17.36
N ASP A 637 32.48 28.34 -17.65
CA ASP A 637 33.20 27.86 -18.84
C ASP A 637 33.91 26.50 -18.64
N GLY A 638 33.86 25.94 -17.43
CA GLY A 638 34.49 24.67 -17.07
C GLY A 638 36.02 24.66 -17.18
N ARG A 639 36.66 25.83 -17.21
CA ARG A 639 38.13 25.97 -17.25
C ARG A 639 38.76 26.07 -15.87
N GLN A 640 38.02 26.58 -14.89
CA GLN A 640 38.49 26.72 -13.52
C GLN A 640 37.61 25.91 -12.56
N LEU A 641 38.21 25.45 -11.48
CA LEU A 641 37.54 24.79 -10.36
C LEU A 641 37.97 25.49 -9.08
N VAL A 642 37.02 25.88 -8.24
CA VAL A 642 37.29 26.40 -6.90
C VAL A 642 36.97 25.32 -5.90
N THR A 643 37.88 25.06 -4.96
CA THR A 643 37.67 24.12 -3.84
C THR A 643 37.81 24.86 -2.51
N GLY A 644 36.92 24.56 -1.57
CA GLY A 644 37.02 24.98 -0.17
C GLY A 644 37.22 23.77 0.74
N ASP A 645 38.05 23.91 1.76
CA ASP A 645 38.36 22.85 2.70
C ASP A 645 37.87 23.13 4.14
N ALA A 646 38.09 22.14 5.02
CA ALA A 646 37.71 22.23 6.43
C ALA A 646 38.55 23.26 7.22
N GLY A 647 39.73 23.63 6.72
CA GLY A 647 40.62 24.63 7.32
C GLY A 647 40.28 26.08 6.92
N GLY A 648 39.31 26.26 6.02
CA GLY A 648 38.88 27.59 5.55
C GLY A 648 39.68 28.13 4.36
N GLU A 649 40.54 27.30 3.74
CA GLU A 649 41.33 27.68 2.56
C GLU A 649 40.49 27.52 1.28
N LEU A 650 40.48 28.57 0.45
CA LEU A 650 39.87 28.57 -0.88
C LEU A 650 40.96 28.50 -1.94
N LEU A 651 40.94 27.44 -2.75
CA LEU A 651 41.92 27.18 -3.81
C LEU A 651 41.28 27.28 -5.19
N LEU A 652 41.93 27.99 -6.10
CA LEU A 652 41.57 28.10 -7.52
C LEU A 652 42.49 27.21 -8.36
N TRP A 653 41.89 26.27 -9.07
CA TRP A 653 42.54 25.34 -9.98
C TRP A 653 42.27 25.77 -11.43
N ASP A 654 43.33 26.00 -12.21
CA ASP A 654 43.22 26.18 -13.66
C ASP A 654 43.43 24.83 -14.35
N LEU A 655 42.35 24.29 -14.91
CA LEU A 655 42.31 22.95 -15.52
C LEU A 655 42.99 22.90 -16.89
N ALA A 656 43.36 24.04 -17.48
CA ALA A 656 44.19 24.10 -18.68
C ALA A 656 45.69 24.06 -18.33
N SER A 657 46.05 24.27 -17.07
CA SER A 657 47.43 24.30 -16.59
C SER A 657 47.72 23.08 -15.71
N SER A 658 48.95 22.57 -15.75
CA SER A 658 49.41 21.53 -14.84
C SER A 658 50.08 22.10 -13.57
N GLY A 659 49.84 23.39 -13.27
CA GLY A 659 50.45 24.10 -12.15
C GLY A 659 49.75 23.83 -10.81
N PRO A 660 50.40 24.18 -9.67
CA PRO A 660 49.74 24.13 -8.37
C PRO A 660 48.57 25.13 -8.30
N PRO A 661 47.56 24.89 -7.44
CA PRO A 661 46.44 25.79 -7.28
C PRO A 661 46.87 27.15 -6.72
N THR A 662 46.11 28.19 -7.06
CA THR A 662 46.28 29.54 -6.49
C THR A 662 45.39 29.71 -5.26
N VAL A 663 45.95 30.21 -4.16
CA VAL A 663 45.17 30.52 -2.96
C VAL A 663 44.37 31.81 -3.19
N LEU A 664 43.04 31.72 -3.18
CA LEU A 664 42.15 32.89 -3.25
C LEU A 664 42.08 33.62 -1.92
N GLY A 665 42.08 32.87 -0.82
CA GLY A 665 42.15 33.38 0.54
C GLY A 665 41.96 32.28 1.58
N THR A 666 42.23 32.62 2.83
CA THR A 666 42.05 31.74 3.99
C THR A 666 41.20 32.49 5.01
N LEU A 667 40.17 31.83 5.53
CA LEU A 667 39.24 32.38 6.51
C LEU A 667 39.17 31.45 7.73
N ASP A 668 38.71 31.97 8.86
CA ASP A 668 38.48 31.16 10.05
C ASP A 668 37.16 30.38 9.89
N GLY A 669 37.23 29.05 9.98
CA GLY A 669 36.07 28.16 9.94
C GLY A 669 35.93 27.36 8.64
N VAL A 670 34.97 26.44 8.64
CA VAL A 670 34.78 25.48 7.55
C VAL A 670 34.09 26.15 6.35
N VAL A 671 34.59 25.89 5.14
CA VAL A 671 33.89 26.29 3.91
C VAL A 671 32.79 25.28 3.59
N ASN A 672 31.55 25.60 3.97
CA ASN A 672 30.41 24.70 3.79
C ASN A 672 29.93 24.60 2.32
N GLY A 673 30.08 25.67 1.55
CA GLY A 673 29.56 25.73 0.18
C GLY A 673 30.30 26.74 -0.68
N VAL A 674 30.52 26.42 -1.96
CA VAL A 674 31.14 27.33 -2.93
C VAL A 674 30.30 27.40 -4.21
N SER A 675 30.19 28.59 -4.81
CA SER A 675 29.60 28.76 -6.13
C SER A 675 30.36 29.82 -6.92
N VAL A 676 30.52 29.61 -8.23
CA VAL A 676 31.21 30.52 -9.14
C VAL A 676 30.21 31.08 -10.16
N SER A 677 30.16 32.41 -10.29
CA SER A 677 29.35 33.08 -11.30
C SER A 677 30.03 33.05 -12.67
N ARG A 678 29.30 33.49 -13.70
CA ARG A 678 29.82 33.55 -15.07
C ARG A 678 30.97 34.53 -15.27
N ASP A 679 31.03 35.60 -14.47
CA ASP A 679 32.11 36.60 -14.53
C ASP A 679 33.35 36.21 -13.70
N GLY A 680 33.33 35.04 -13.06
CA GLY A 680 34.44 34.54 -12.22
C GLY A 680 34.36 35.00 -10.77
N THR A 681 33.29 35.67 -10.35
CA THR A 681 33.04 35.98 -8.95
C THR A 681 32.75 34.69 -8.17
N VAL A 682 33.40 34.51 -7.03
CA VAL A 682 33.23 33.32 -6.17
C VAL A 682 32.43 33.70 -4.95
N ALA A 683 31.37 32.95 -4.64
CA ALA A 683 30.67 33.00 -3.36
C ALA A 683 31.09 31.80 -2.52
N SER A 684 31.41 32.04 -1.25
CA SER A 684 31.75 31.01 -0.27
C SER A 684 30.87 31.15 0.96
N ALA A 685 30.22 30.07 1.36
CA ALA A 685 29.40 29.95 2.56
C ALA A 685 30.23 29.43 3.72
N HIS A 686 30.05 30.07 4.88
CA HIS A 686 30.73 29.78 6.14
C HIS A 686 29.70 29.79 7.27
N SER A 687 30.09 29.31 8.44
CA SER A 687 29.16 29.23 9.59
C SER A 687 28.68 30.60 10.10
N ASP A 688 29.41 31.67 9.83
CA ASP A 688 29.14 33.05 10.26
C ASP A 688 28.65 33.97 9.11
N GLY A 689 28.53 33.48 7.87
CA GLY A 689 28.00 34.25 6.74
C GLY A 689 28.57 33.86 5.38
N VAL A 690 28.40 34.75 4.39
CA VAL A 690 28.85 34.51 3.01
C VAL A 690 29.93 35.52 2.62
N ARG A 691 31.03 35.05 2.00
CA ARG A 691 32.07 35.93 1.40
C ARG A 691 32.01 35.88 -0.12
N ILE A 692 32.10 37.04 -0.73
CA ILE A 692 32.10 37.24 -2.18
C ILE A 692 33.48 37.72 -2.63
N TRP A 693 34.13 36.94 -3.49
CA TRP A 693 35.46 37.19 -4.03
C TRP A 693 35.33 37.64 -5.47
N LYS A 694 35.57 38.93 -5.74
CA LYS A 694 35.59 39.46 -7.10
C LYS A 694 36.90 39.06 -7.80
N PRO A 695 36.89 38.80 -9.13
CA PRO A 695 38.09 38.48 -9.88
C PRO A 695 39.20 39.51 -9.66
N GLY A 696 40.40 39.05 -9.31
CA GLY A 696 41.58 39.91 -9.09
C GLY A 696 41.63 40.66 -7.75
N SER A 697 40.63 40.52 -6.88
CA SER A 697 40.67 41.05 -5.50
C SER A 697 41.13 39.96 -4.51
N SER A 698 42.08 40.28 -3.64
CA SER A 698 42.48 39.41 -2.52
C SER A 698 41.64 39.61 -1.25
N LYS A 699 40.76 40.62 -1.22
CA LYS A 699 39.84 40.87 -0.11
C LYS A 699 38.40 40.55 -0.51
N PRO A 700 37.68 39.72 0.27
CA PRO A 700 36.28 39.43 0.01
C PRO A 700 35.37 40.58 0.47
N VAL A 701 34.19 40.67 -0.15
CA VAL A 701 33.05 41.44 0.37
C VAL A 701 32.24 40.51 1.25
N GLU A 702 32.00 40.93 2.50
CA GLU A 702 31.19 40.17 3.46
C GLU A 702 29.71 40.46 3.26
N LEU A 703 28.92 39.40 3.10
CA LEU A 703 27.46 39.43 3.03
C LEU A 703 26.90 38.91 4.35
N SER A 704 26.34 39.83 5.13
CA SER A 704 25.73 39.50 6.42
C SER A 704 24.35 38.89 6.20
N VAL A 705 24.22 37.60 6.52
CA VAL A 705 22.98 36.83 6.41
C VAL A 705 22.37 36.67 7.81
N PRO A 706 21.17 37.20 8.09
CA PRO A 706 20.55 37.08 9.42
C PRO A 706 20.09 35.64 9.71
N GLY A 707 20.49 35.05 10.84
CA GLY A 707 20.16 33.67 11.20
C GLY A 707 21.40 32.80 11.35
N ARG A 708 21.25 31.57 11.83
CA ARG A 708 22.36 30.61 12.03
C ARG A 708 22.93 30.12 10.68
N GLU A 709 23.92 29.23 10.78
CA GLU A 709 24.81 28.68 9.74
C GLU A 709 24.31 28.69 8.28
N VAL A 710 25.08 29.29 7.35
CA VAL A 710 24.84 29.16 5.90
C VAL A 710 25.57 27.91 5.39
N ARG A 711 24.83 26.96 4.81
CA ARG A 711 25.38 25.68 4.31
C ARG A 711 25.52 25.64 2.80
N SER A 712 24.63 26.32 2.06
CA SER A 712 24.62 26.29 0.59
C SER A 712 24.48 27.68 -0.01
N VAL A 713 25.21 27.90 -1.11
CA VAL A 713 25.19 29.12 -1.94
C VAL A 713 25.13 28.72 -3.41
N ALA A 714 24.33 29.42 -4.22
CA ALA A 714 24.25 29.18 -5.66
C ALA A 714 24.01 30.48 -6.44
N PHE A 715 24.88 30.78 -7.40
CA PHE A 715 24.62 31.85 -8.36
C PHE A 715 23.57 31.43 -9.39
N SER A 716 22.76 32.39 -9.83
CA SER A 716 21.93 32.19 -11.01
C SER A 716 22.79 32.15 -12.28
N PRO A 717 22.31 31.57 -13.39
CA PRO A 717 23.08 31.43 -14.62
C PRO A 717 23.54 32.77 -15.22
N SER A 718 22.81 33.86 -14.93
CA SER A 718 23.18 35.22 -15.33
C SER A 718 24.22 35.86 -14.42
N GLY A 719 24.47 35.30 -13.24
CA GLY A 719 25.30 35.90 -12.18
C GLY A 719 24.60 37.06 -11.45
N ARG A 720 23.39 37.43 -11.86
CA ARG A 720 22.63 38.55 -11.26
C ARG A 720 22.09 38.22 -9.87
N LEU A 721 21.73 36.96 -9.64
CA LEU A 721 21.13 36.54 -8.37
C LEU A 721 22.05 35.56 -7.66
N LEU A 722 22.05 35.63 -6.34
CA LEU A 722 22.67 34.64 -5.45
C LEU A 722 21.59 34.08 -4.53
N ALA A 723 21.45 32.77 -4.46
CA ALA A 723 20.58 32.12 -3.49
C ALA A 723 21.40 31.53 -2.35
N THR A 724 20.88 31.63 -1.13
CA THR A 724 21.55 31.17 0.10
C THR A 724 20.58 30.39 0.97
N GLY A 725 21.07 29.34 1.62
CA GLY A 725 20.29 28.49 2.52
C GLY A 725 21.17 27.78 3.56
N GLY A 726 20.58 27.36 4.68
CA GLY A 726 21.27 26.59 5.71
C GLY A 726 20.46 26.38 6.98
N SER A 727 21.06 25.78 8.01
CA SER A 727 20.39 25.47 9.28
C SER A 727 20.02 26.76 10.03
N GLY A 728 18.73 26.96 10.27
CA GLY A 728 18.18 28.20 10.85
C GLY A 728 18.19 29.40 9.89
N SER A 729 18.39 29.19 8.59
CA SER A 729 18.44 30.25 7.57
C SER A 729 17.52 29.90 6.40
N PRO A 730 16.38 30.61 6.24
CA PRO A 730 15.46 30.32 5.16
C PRO A 730 16.09 30.61 3.79
N LEU A 731 15.49 30.04 2.74
CA LEU A 731 15.86 30.36 1.36
C LEU A 731 15.80 31.87 1.15
N ARG A 732 16.94 32.47 0.77
CA ARG A 732 17.04 33.90 0.44
C ARG A 732 17.65 34.07 -0.93
N VAL A 733 17.15 35.06 -1.66
CA VAL A 733 17.66 35.45 -2.98
C VAL A 733 18.11 36.89 -2.92
N TRP A 734 19.34 37.13 -3.34
CA TRP A 734 20.04 38.41 -3.29
C TRP A 734 20.31 38.90 -4.71
N ASP A 735 20.08 40.19 -4.98
CA ASP A 735 20.50 40.85 -6.23
C ASP A 735 21.96 41.30 -6.09
N MET A 736 22.78 40.90 -7.06
CA MET A 736 24.24 41.09 -7.13
C MET A 736 24.67 42.18 -8.12
N THR A 737 23.74 42.92 -8.75
CA THR A 737 24.06 43.93 -9.78
C THR A 737 24.72 45.20 -9.25
N GLY A 738 24.57 45.49 -7.96
CA GLY A 738 25.15 46.67 -7.31
C GLY A 738 26.54 46.43 -6.70
N ASP A 739 27.13 47.49 -6.13
CA ASP A 739 28.39 47.39 -5.38
C ASP A 739 28.27 46.54 -4.11
N ARG A 740 27.06 46.42 -3.56
CA ARG A 740 26.73 45.57 -2.42
C ARG A 740 25.51 44.69 -2.77
N PRO A 741 25.50 43.41 -2.35
CA PRO A 741 24.33 42.56 -2.52
C PRO A 741 23.12 43.09 -1.74
N VAL A 742 21.93 42.99 -2.34
CA VAL A 742 20.67 43.43 -1.72
C VAL A 742 19.71 42.25 -1.63
N LEU A 743 19.10 42.04 -0.46
CA LEU A 743 18.09 40.98 -0.28
C LEU A 743 16.85 41.29 -1.12
N GLN A 744 16.52 40.42 -2.07
CA GLN A 744 15.36 40.57 -2.95
C GLN A 744 14.14 39.82 -2.39
N ARG A 745 14.32 38.57 -1.93
CA ARG A 745 13.26 37.73 -1.35
C ARG A 745 13.79 36.82 -0.25
N ALA A 746 12.92 36.47 0.68
CA ALA A 746 13.15 35.45 1.70
C ALA A 746 11.90 34.56 1.81
N ALA A 747 12.08 33.24 1.87
CA ALA A 747 10.99 32.31 2.09
C ALA A 747 10.43 32.46 3.51
N THR A 748 9.12 32.27 3.66
CA THR A 748 8.44 32.34 4.96
C THR A 748 8.58 31.04 5.76
N ARG A 749 8.93 29.93 5.10
CA ARG A 749 9.19 28.62 5.70
C ARG A 749 10.29 27.88 4.93
N GLY A 750 11.01 27.04 5.65
CA GLY A 750 11.94 26.06 5.11
C GLY A 750 13.42 26.44 5.27
N GLU A 751 14.23 25.49 5.76
CA GLU A 751 15.67 25.63 6.04
C GLU A 751 16.49 24.72 5.11
N PRO A 752 16.76 25.16 3.86
CA PRO A 752 17.29 24.24 2.86
C PRO A 752 18.78 23.97 3.07
N GLU A 753 19.14 22.69 3.09
CA GLU A 753 20.52 22.22 3.17
C GLU A 753 21.27 22.41 1.86
N GLN A 754 20.55 22.30 0.73
CA GLN A 754 21.08 22.55 -0.61
C GLN A 754 20.16 23.47 -1.40
N VAL A 755 20.76 24.35 -2.20
CA VAL A 755 20.06 25.27 -3.11
C VAL A 755 20.72 25.22 -4.49
N ALA A 756 19.93 25.15 -5.55
CA ALA A 756 20.43 25.25 -6.93
C ALA A 756 19.47 26.03 -7.85
N PHE A 757 20.03 26.85 -8.72
CA PHE A 757 19.28 27.47 -9.82
C PHE A 757 19.21 26.54 -11.02
N ALA A 758 18.06 26.50 -11.68
CA ALA A 758 17.95 25.90 -13.00
C ALA A 758 18.84 26.67 -13.99
N PRO A 759 19.64 26.00 -14.85
CA PRO A 759 20.49 26.65 -15.85
C PRO A 759 19.74 27.56 -16.83
N ARG A 760 18.44 27.30 -17.03
CA ARG A 760 17.52 28.12 -17.81
C ARG A 760 16.17 28.18 -17.13
N GLY A 761 15.49 29.33 -17.26
CA GLY A 761 14.21 29.60 -16.62
C GLY A 761 14.35 30.21 -15.23
N PRO A 762 13.24 30.57 -14.57
CA PRO A 762 13.27 31.28 -13.30
C PRO A 762 13.31 30.35 -12.09
N TRP A 763 13.61 29.07 -12.25
CA TRP A 763 13.42 28.09 -11.18
C TRP A 763 14.61 28.02 -10.23
N VAL A 764 14.31 27.97 -8.94
CA VAL A 764 15.23 27.58 -7.87
C VAL A 764 14.70 26.31 -7.26
N ALA A 765 15.55 25.30 -7.06
CA ALA A 765 15.20 24.13 -6.27
C ALA A 765 15.98 24.10 -4.96
N THR A 766 15.32 23.57 -3.93
CA THR A 766 15.90 23.40 -2.61
C THR A 766 15.63 22.00 -2.07
N VAL A 767 16.57 21.50 -1.28
CA VAL A 767 16.40 20.27 -0.49
C VAL A 767 16.32 20.66 0.98
N GLU A 768 15.24 20.30 1.65
CA GLU A 768 15.06 20.42 3.10
C GLU A 768 14.59 19.06 3.64
N GLY A 769 15.47 18.35 4.33
CA GLY A 769 15.22 16.97 4.76
C GLY A 769 14.90 16.05 3.57
N ASP A 770 13.68 15.54 3.54
CA ASP A 770 13.14 14.62 2.53
C ASP A 770 12.18 15.29 1.53
N VAL A 771 11.96 16.61 1.61
CA VAL A 771 11.03 17.33 0.73
C VAL A 771 11.76 18.31 -0.20
N PRO A 772 12.11 17.90 -1.44
CA PRO A 772 12.53 18.84 -2.46
C PRO A 772 11.41 19.82 -2.82
N ARG A 773 11.76 21.10 -2.90
CA ARG A 773 10.83 22.17 -3.27
C ARG A 773 11.34 22.94 -4.48
N VAL A 774 10.44 23.30 -5.38
CA VAL A 774 10.73 24.14 -6.55
C VAL A 774 10.05 25.49 -6.38
N TRP A 775 10.81 26.55 -6.55
CA TRP A 775 10.42 27.94 -6.33
C TRP A 775 10.56 28.75 -7.62
N ASP A 776 9.64 29.67 -7.86
CA ASP A 776 9.77 30.68 -8.92
C ASP A 776 10.56 31.89 -8.39
N ALA A 777 11.69 32.20 -9.04
CA ALA A 777 12.57 33.32 -8.73
C ALA A 777 12.27 34.60 -9.53
N THR A 778 11.19 34.65 -10.33
CA THR A 778 10.74 35.90 -10.97
C THR A 778 10.25 36.94 -9.97
N GLU A 779 10.28 38.22 -10.37
CA GLU A 779 9.78 39.36 -9.61
C GLU A 779 8.24 39.34 -9.58
N THR A 780 7.64 38.73 -8.56
CA THR A 780 6.22 38.94 -8.23
C THR A 780 6.09 39.87 -7.01
N PRO A 781 5.25 40.93 -7.05
CA PRO A 781 5.51 42.11 -6.23
C PRO A 781 4.86 42.12 -4.83
N ALA A 782 4.05 41.12 -4.44
CA ALA A 782 3.40 41.11 -3.13
C ALA A 782 2.94 39.70 -2.70
N GLY A 783 3.35 39.27 -1.50
CA GLY A 783 2.87 38.05 -0.84
C GLY A 783 3.96 37.18 -0.20
N ASP A 784 3.55 36.19 0.59
CA ASP A 784 4.44 35.16 1.13
C ASP A 784 5.06 34.34 -0.01
N TRP A 785 6.39 34.17 -0.02
CA TRP A 785 7.05 33.32 -1.01
C TRP A 785 6.87 31.85 -0.60
N ILE A 786 5.97 31.17 -1.31
CA ILE A 786 5.67 29.74 -1.15
C ILE A 786 6.26 28.92 -2.31
N PRO A 787 6.58 27.63 -2.08
CA PRO A 787 7.03 26.75 -3.14
C PRO A 787 5.91 26.55 -4.17
N GLN A 788 6.30 26.44 -5.45
CA GLN A 788 5.38 26.15 -6.55
C GLN A 788 5.03 24.68 -6.62
N VAL A 789 5.97 23.80 -6.25
CA VAL A 789 5.81 22.35 -6.23
C VAL A 789 6.58 21.79 -5.04
N GLU A 790 5.94 20.89 -4.29
CA GLU A 790 6.58 20.03 -3.29
C GLU A 790 6.62 18.59 -3.83
N LEU A 791 7.83 18.02 -3.91
CA LEU A 791 8.04 16.71 -4.51
C LEU A 791 8.06 15.64 -3.41
N ALA A 792 6.93 14.97 -3.19
CA ALA A 792 6.80 13.94 -2.17
C ALA A 792 7.39 12.58 -2.60
N GLY A 793 7.64 11.69 -1.62
CA GLY A 793 7.95 10.27 -1.86
C GLY A 793 9.41 9.86 -1.60
N HIS A 794 10.20 10.68 -0.91
CA HIS A 794 11.54 10.35 -0.46
C HIS A 794 11.50 9.91 1.00
N VAL A 795 12.14 8.78 1.31
CA VAL A 795 12.32 8.28 2.67
C VAL A 795 13.61 7.44 2.65
N PRO A 796 14.71 7.76 3.37
CA PRO A 796 14.99 8.90 4.25
C PRO A 796 15.80 10.02 3.52
N GLU A 797 16.63 10.78 4.24
CA GLU A 797 17.35 12.01 3.80
C GLU A 797 17.94 12.00 2.36
N LEU A 798 17.84 13.17 1.73
CA LEU A 798 18.42 13.45 0.41
C LEU A 798 19.88 13.90 0.50
N ASN A 799 20.71 13.36 -0.38
CA ASN A 799 22.12 13.75 -0.52
C ASN A 799 22.28 14.92 -1.50
N GLY A 800 21.34 15.11 -2.43
CA GLY A 800 21.27 16.33 -3.22
C GLY A 800 20.39 16.30 -4.47
N LEU A 801 20.52 17.35 -5.29
CA LEU A 801 19.83 17.52 -6.56
C LEU A 801 20.70 18.12 -7.67
N VAL A 802 20.34 17.84 -8.92
CA VAL A 802 20.98 18.43 -10.11
C VAL A 802 19.98 18.69 -11.25
N PHE A 803 20.27 19.69 -12.08
CA PHE A 803 19.47 20.01 -13.28
C PHE A 803 20.14 19.53 -14.56
N THR A 804 19.35 19.30 -15.61
CA THR A 804 19.86 19.25 -16.98
C THR A 804 20.37 20.62 -17.42
N ALA A 805 21.30 20.66 -18.37
CA ALA A 805 21.79 21.91 -18.97
C ALA A 805 20.67 22.73 -19.65
N ALA A 806 19.55 22.07 -20.03
CA ALA A 806 18.37 22.73 -20.56
C ALA A 806 17.44 23.30 -19.48
N GLY A 807 17.56 22.87 -18.22
CA GLY A 807 16.70 23.26 -17.10
C GLY A 807 15.31 22.62 -17.12
N ASP A 808 15.04 21.72 -18.07
CA ASP A 808 13.74 21.06 -18.28
C ASP A 808 13.52 19.84 -17.37
N ARG A 809 14.60 19.25 -16.85
CA ARG A 809 14.55 18.14 -15.90
C ARG A 809 15.47 18.38 -14.72
N MET A 810 15.13 17.72 -13.61
CA MET A 810 15.88 17.73 -12.37
C MET A 810 15.98 16.31 -11.84
N ALA A 811 17.14 15.90 -11.32
CA ALA A 811 17.30 14.66 -10.59
C ALA A 811 17.50 14.95 -9.11
N THR A 812 16.87 14.16 -8.25
CA THR A 812 17.09 14.14 -6.79
C THR A 812 17.59 12.77 -6.39
N TYR A 813 18.55 12.69 -5.47
CA TYR A 813 19.16 11.43 -5.05
C TYR A 813 19.46 11.45 -3.55
N GLY A 814 19.31 10.32 -2.87
CA GLY A 814 19.43 10.23 -1.42
C GLY A 814 19.97 8.91 -0.90
N ALA A 815 20.02 8.80 0.42
CA ALA A 815 20.51 7.62 1.13
C ALA A 815 19.62 6.37 0.94
N ASP A 816 18.43 6.54 0.36
CA ASP A 816 17.52 5.46 -0.03
C ASP A 816 18.01 4.65 -1.25
N GLY A 817 19.09 5.08 -1.91
CA GLY A 817 19.63 4.43 -3.10
C GLY A 817 18.76 4.62 -4.35
N LEU A 818 17.82 5.57 -4.29
CA LEU A 818 16.92 5.90 -5.39
C LEU A 818 17.33 7.24 -6.01
N ILE A 819 17.34 7.28 -7.33
CA ILE A 819 17.48 8.53 -8.09
C ILE A 819 16.16 8.79 -8.78
N ARG A 820 15.55 9.93 -8.48
CA ARG A 820 14.25 10.34 -9.04
C ARG A 820 14.47 11.47 -10.02
N VAL A 821 14.09 11.27 -11.28
CA VAL A 821 14.20 12.25 -12.36
C VAL A 821 12.83 12.87 -12.61
N TRP A 822 12.72 14.15 -12.30
CA TRP A 822 11.54 14.99 -12.37
C TRP A 822 11.56 15.86 -13.62
N THR A 823 10.37 16.22 -14.10
CA THR A 823 10.23 17.36 -15.01
C THR A 823 10.22 18.63 -14.18
N THR A 824 11.08 19.61 -14.49
CA THR A 824 11.22 20.82 -13.67
C THR A 824 9.89 21.59 -13.60
N GLY A 825 9.41 21.85 -12.38
CA GLY A 825 8.15 22.55 -12.13
C GLY A 825 6.90 21.72 -12.40
N SER A 826 6.96 20.38 -12.40
CA SER A 826 5.78 19.51 -12.55
C SER A 826 5.60 18.62 -11.33
N GLU A 827 4.35 18.43 -10.90
CA GLU A 827 3.94 17.44 -9.87
C GLU A 827 3.86 16.00 -10.41
N ALA A 828 4.23 15.75 -11.67
CA ALA A 828 4.17 14.41 -12.24
C ALA A 828 5.17 13.47 -11.54
N ASP A 829 4.74 12.21 -11.34
CA ASP A 829 5.60 11.14 -10.84
C ASP A 829 6.96 11.11 -11.54
N PRO A 830 8.05 10.94 -10.78
CA PRO A 830 9.38 10.91 -11.33
C PRO A 830 9.62 9.61 -12.09
N LEU A 831 10.58 9.64 -13.02
CA LEU A 831 11.26 8.43 -13.43
C LEU A 831 12.17 7.99 -12.28
N VAL A 832 11.91 6.81 -11.71
CA VAL A 832 12.70 6.27 -10.59
C VAL A 832 13.76 5.31 -11.14
N LEU A 833 15.02 5.63 -10.88
CA LEU A 833 16.17 4.78 -11.15
C LEU A 833 16.55 4.10 -9.83
N ARG A 834 16.48 2.77 -9.78
CA ARG A 834 16.63 1.99 -8.55
C ARG A 834 17.97 1.28 -8.50
N ARG A 835 18.66 1.40 -7.36
CA ARG A 835 19.80 0.53 -7.05
C ARG A 835 19.94 0.26 -5.55
N PRO A 836 19.51 -0.90 -5.08
CA PRO A 836 19.59 -1.23 -3.67
C PRO A 836 21.04 -1.31 -3.19
N LYS A 837 21.27 -0.84 -1.96
CA LYS A 837 22.59 -0.66 -1.32
C LYS A 837 23.49 0.40 -1.98
N ALA A 838 23.03 1.12 -2.99
CA ALA A 838 23.72 2.31 -3.46
C ALA A 838 23.50 3.46 -2.48
N ASP A 839 24.52 4.29 -2.30
CA ASP A 839 24.45 5.56 -1.58
C ASP A 839 24.98 6.64 -2.53
N PRO A 840 24.15 7.16 -3.44
CA PRO A 840 24.55 8.16 -4.42
C PRO A 840 24.95 9.45 -3.70
N ARG A 841 26.24 9.80 -3.77
CA ARG A 841 26.81 11.03 -3.22
C ARG A 841 26.79 12.20 -4.20
N GLY A 842 26.55 11.90 -5.47
CA GLY A 842 26.55 12.89 -6.54
C GLY A 842 25.86 12.38 -7.79
N ALA A 843 25.42 13.32 -8.64
CA ALA A 843 24.94 13.01 -9.97
C ALA A 843 25.25 14.14 -10.96
N ALA A 844 25.29 13.81 -12.26
CA ALA A 844 25.43 14.79 -13.33
C ALA A 844 24.74 14.31 -14.59
N PHE A 845 23.93 15.16 -15.22
CA PHE A 845 23.38 14.86 -16.54
C PHE A 845 24.45 15.03 -17.62
N THR A 846 24.41 14.17 -18.63
CA THR A 846 25.21 14.38 -19.86
C THR A 846 24.73 15.65 -20.59
N PRO A 847 25.56 16.26 -21.44
CA PRO A 847 25.23 17.54 -22.10
C PRO A 847 23.98 17.47 -22.99
N ASP A 848 23.69 16.30 -23.55
CA ASP A 848 22.49 16.03 -24.35
C ASP A 848 21.23 15.79 -23.49
N GLY A 849 21.39 15.74 -22.17
CA GLY A 849 20.36 15.41 -21.19
C GLY A 849 19.90 13.96 -21.23
N LYS A 850 20.52 13.11 -22.06
CA LYS A 850 19.99 11.78 -22.35
C LYS A 850 20.39 10.70 -21.35
N SER A 851 21.48 10.94 -20.64
CA SER A 851 21.97 10.05 -19.61
C SER A 851 22.21 10.81 -18.32
N LEU A 852 22.12 10.11 -17.20
CA LEU A 852 22.53 10.62 -15.90
C LEU A 852 23.70 9.78 -15.40
N VAL A 853 24.76 10.41 -14.92
CA VAL A 853 25.89 9.73 -14.29
C VAL A 853 25.78 9.92 -12.79
N SER A 854 25.59 8.85 -12.02
CA SER A 854 25.65 8.89 -10.56
C SER A 854 27.04 8.49 -10.06
N VAL A 855 27.41 9.05 -8.91
CA VAL A 855 28.62 8.72 -8.18
C VAL A 855 28.21 8.20 -6.82
N ASP A 856 28.49 6.92 -6.56
CA ASP A 856 28.09 6.29 -5.30
C ASP A 856 29.26 6.35 -4.30
N ALA A 857 28.92 6.26 -3.00
CA ALA A 857 29.90 6.32 -1.91
C ALA A 857 31.02 5.28 -2.02
N ASP A 858 30.76 4.15 -2.70
CA ASP A 858 31.70 3.06 -2.98
C ASP A 858 32.78 3.41 -4.03
N GLY A 859 32.74 4.63 -4.59
CA GLY A 859 33.69 5.05 -5.62
C GLY A 859 33.36 4.51 -7.00
N SER A 860 32.12 4.14 -7.28
CA SER A 860 31.71 3.70 -8.62
C SER A 860 30.89 4.78 -9.33
N LEU A 861 31.23 4.99 -10.60
CA LEU A 861 30.45 5.80 -11.53
C LEU A 861 29.45 4.91 -12.26
N ARG A 862 28.19 5.35 -12.34
CA ARG A 862 27.11 4.59 -12.99
C ARG A 862 26.37 5.47 -13.97
N THR A 863 26.22 4.99 -15.19
CA THR A 863 25.55 5.72 -16.26
C THR A 863 24.16 5.15 -16.47
N TRP A 864 23.16 6.01 -16.39
CA TRP A 864 21.74 5.69 -16.46
C TRP A 864 21.12 6.27 -17.72
N ASP A 865 20.25 5.50 -18.36
CA ASP A 865 19.40 5.96 -19.46
C ASP A 865 18.16 6.69 -18.92
N VAL A 866 18.10 8.00 -19.16
CA VAL A 866 16.94 8.82 -18.79
C VAL A 866 16.09 9.22 -20.02
N THR A 867 16.41 8.68 -21.21
CA THR A 867 15.68 8.90 -22.48
C THR A 867 14.67 7.85 -22.83
N ALA A 868 14.75 6.66 -22.27
CA ALA A 868 13.78 5.63 -22.60
C ALA A 868 12.39 6.04 -22.05
N GLY A 869 11.45 6.37 -22.93
CA GLY A 869 10.20 7.07 -22.61
C GLY A 869 10.27 8.61 -22.61
N ASP A 870 11.34 9.23 -23.10
CA ASP A 870 11.28 10.65 -23.47
C ASP A 870 10.28 10.79 -24.64
N PRO A 871 9.34 11.76 -24.59
CA PRO A 871 8.80 12.26 -25.83
C PRO A 871 10.00 12.65 -26.69
N ALA A 872 10.10 12.15 -27.92
CA ALA A 872 10.96 12.83 -28.86
C ALA A 872 10.59 14.32 -28.76
N PRO A 873 11.54 15.26 -28.59
CA PRO A 873 11.30 16.67 -28.81
C PRO A 873 11.14 16.90 -30.33
N SER A 874 10.31 16.09 -30.97
CA SER A 874 9.66 16.44 -32.20
C SER A 874 8.34 17.07 -31.77
N GLU A 875 8.35 18.41 -31.84
CA GLU A 875 7.16 19.22 -32.10
C GLU A 875 6.33 19.69 -30.90
N GLY A 876 6.90 20.65 -30.17
CA GLY A 876 6.16 21.62 -29.37
C GLY A 876 6.51 21.57 -27.88
N ARG A 877 6.49 22.73 -27.23
CA ARG A 877 6.34 22.83 -25.75
C ARG A 877 5.30 21.81 -25.26
N PRO A 878 5.35 21.35 -23.99
CA PRO A 878 4.19 20.73 -23.35
C PRO A 878 2.97 21.54 -23.76
N LEU A 879 2.04 20.88 -24.45
CA LEU A 879 0.92 21.58 -25.08
C LEU A 879 0.07 22.13 -23.95
N ALA A 880 0.31 23.39 -23.59
CA ALA A 880 -0.46 24.10 -22.58
C ALA A 880 -1.88 24.21 -23.11
N LEU A 881 -2.73 23.27 -22.69
CA LEU A 881 -4.16 23.39 -22.89
C LEU A 881 -4.65 24.44 -21.89
N SER A 882 -5.71 25.17 -22.23
CA SER A 882 -6.48 25.84 -21.18
C SER A 882 -7.04 24.75 -20.24
N ASP A 883 -7.17 25.06 -18.94
CA ASP A 883 -7.44 24.11 -17.84
C ASP A 883 -8.54 23.06 -18.16
N ASP A 884 -8.56 21.88 -17.53
CA ASP A 884 -9.58 20.82 -17.73
C ASP A 884 -9.89 20.31 -19.16
N THR A 885 -9.19 19.26 -19.61
CA THR A 885 -9.58 18.46 -20.78
C THR A 885 -10.47 17.28 -20.39
N SER A 886 -11.67 17.17 -20.98
CA SER A 886 -12.66 16.12 -20.64
C SER A 886 -12.55 14.85 -21.50
N THR A 887 -11.98 14.95 -22.71
CA THR A 887 -11.87 13.83 -23.66
C THR A 887 -10.59 13.91 -24.48
N VAL A 888 -9.97 12.74 -24.72
CA VAL A 888 -8.80 12.56 -25.60
C VAL A 888 -9.13 11.43 -26.59
N ALA A 889 -9.01 11.70 -27.89
CA ALA A 889 -9.18 10.70 -28.95
C ALA A 889 -8.04 10.77 -29.98
N VAL A 890 -7.67 9.62 -30.55
CA VAL A 890 -6.59 9.47 -31.54
C VAL A 890 -7.15 8.69 -32.75
N SER A 891 -6.91 9.17 -33.97
CA SER A 891 -7.32 8.49 -35.22
C SER A 891 -6.20 7.67 -35.86
N ALA A 892 -6.57 6.68 -36.68
CA ALA A 892 -5.69 5.85 -37.51
C ALA A 892 -5.06 6.56 -38.73
N GLY A 893 -5.62 7.68 -39.18
CA GLY A 893 -5.07 8.53 -40.25
C GLY A 893 -3.87 9.39 -39.81
N PRO A 894 -3.42 10.38 -40.62
CA PRO A 894 -2.32 11.28 -40.25
C PRO A 894 -2.57 11.85 -38.86
N ALA A 895 -1.70 11.45 -37.91
CA ALA A 895 -1.94 11.44 -36.47
C ALA A 895 -2.65 12.71 -35.99
N SER A 896 -3.96 12.60 -35.83
CA SER A 896 -4.82 13.67 -35.36
C SER A 896 -5.20 13.39 -33.92
N LEU A 897 -4.64 14.15 -32.98
CA LEU A 897 -5.07 14.12 -31.57
C LEU A 897 -6.24 15.08 -31.42
N LEU A 898 -7.27 14.67 -30.68
CA LEU A 898 -8.40 15.52 -30.36
C LEU A 898 -8.47 15.77 -28.85
N THR A 899 -8.53 17.05 -28.47
CA THR A 899 -8.74 17.48 -27.08
C THR A 899 -9.95 18.43 -27.03
N SER A 900 -10.89 18.19 -26.11
CA SER A 900 -12.09 19.03 -25.98
C SER A 900 -12.28 19.54 -24.54
N ARG A 901 -12.68 20.81 -24.42
CA ARG A 901 -13.22 21.47 -23.22
C ARG A 901 -14.34 22.43 -23.64
N ASP A 902 -15.46 22.38 -22.94
CA ASP A 902 -16.64 23.24 -23.14
C ASP A 902 -17.12 23.30 -24.59
N VAL A 903 -16.58 24.24 -25.37
CA VAL A 903 -16.97 24.59 -26.75
C VAL A 903 -15.78 24.49 -27.73
N GLN A 904 -14.54 24.41 -27.21
CA GLN A 904 -13.35 24.42 -28.06
C GLN A 904 -12.82 23.00 -28.29
N ILE A 905 -12.64 22.65 -29.57
CA ILE A 905 -12.12 21.37 -30.01
C ILE A 905 -10.80 21.62 -30.74
N LYS A 906 -9.69 21.12 -30.19
CA LYS A 906 -8.40 21.24 -30.86
C LYS A 906 -8.05 19.93 -31.53
N VAL A 907 -7.73 20.03 -32.83
CA VAL A 907 -7.26 18.90 -33.62
C VAL A 907 -5.80 19.12 -33.96
N TRP A 908 -4.94 18.23 -33.49
CA TRP A 908 -3.50 18.36 -33.62
C TRP A 908 -3.00 17.49 -34.76
N ARG A 909 -2.43 18.07 -35.81
CA ARG A 909 -1.71 17.36 -36.87
C ARG A 909 -0.24 17.79 -36.84
N GLY A 910 0.47 17.47 -35.76
CA GLY A 910 1.84 17.96 -35.47
C GLY A 910 1.91 18.98 -34.32
N ALA A 911 2.97 19.79 -34.27
CA ALA A 911 3.28 20.74 -33.18
C ALA A 911 2.19 21.79 -32.89
N THR A 912 1.46 22.20 -33.93
CA THR A 912 0.49 23.28 -33.88
C THR A 912 -0.92 22.74 -34.08
N PRO A 913 -1.88 23.08 -33.20
CA PRO A 913 -3.25 22.63 -33.36
C PRO A 913 -3.90 23.43 -34.48
N ALA A 914 -4.61 22.75 -35.36
CA ALA A 914 -5.70 23.41 -36.06
C ALA A 914 -6.82 23.59 -35.02
N GLU A 915 -7.06 24.83 -34.59
CA GLU A 915 -8.23 25.14 -33.79
C GLU A 915 -9.47 24.97 -34.65
N VAL A 916 -10.26 23.94 -34.34
CA VAL A 916 -11.59 23.76 -34.90
C VAL A 916 -12.54 24.41 -33.89
N ARG A 917 -13.18 25.52 -34.27
CA ARG A 917 -14.31 26.01 -33.47
C ARG A 917 -15.41 24.95 -33.54
N GLY A 918 -15.43 24.07 -32.54
CA GLY A 918 -16.60 23.25 -32.24
C GLY A 918 -17.81 24.16 -32.04
N PRO A 919 -19.02 23.66 -32.27
CA PRO A 919 -20.22 24.48 -32.11
C PRO A 919 -20.30 24.97 -30.66
N SER A 920 -20.82 26.18 -30.48
CA SER A 920 -21.03 26.88 -29.20
C SER A 920 -21.89 26.15 -28.16
N ASP A 921 -22.30 24.91 -28.45
CA ASP A 921 -23.27 24.12 -27.69
C ASP A 921 -22.94 22.60 -27.64
N ALA A 922 -21.79 22.14 -28.20
CA ALA A 922 -21.37 20.73 -28.13
C ALA A 922 -20.79 20.38 -26.75
N GLY A 923 -21.63 19.98 -25.80
CA GLY A 923 -21.23 19.55 -24.46
C GLY A 923 -20.76 18.09 -24.35
N TYR A 924 -19.68 17.91 -23.61
CA TYR A 924 -19.25 16.68 -22.91
C TYR A 924 -18.73 15.48 -23.73
N HIS A 925 -19.29 15.10 -24.89
CA HIS A 925 -18.87 13.89 -25.61
C HIS A 925 -18.62 14.10 -27.11
N VAL A 926 -17.39 13.77 -27.54
CA VAL A 926 -16.90 13.89 -28.92
C VAL A 926 -16.17 12.62 -29.33
N ALA A 927 -16.24 12.28 -30.62
CA ALA A 927 -15.55 11.13 -31.19
C ALA A 927 -14.92 11.48 -32.54
N LEU A 928 -13.73 10.96 -32.80
CA LEU A 928 -13.04 11.11 -34.07
C LEU A 928 -13.26 9.85 -34.91
N SER A 929 -13.55 10.02 -36.18
CA SER A 929 -13.63 8.91 -37.13
C SER A 929 -12.26 8.21 -37.29
N PRO A 930 -12.23 6.91 -37.62
CA PRO A 930 -10.98 6.15 -37.76
C PRO A 930 -9.99 6.78 -38.76
N ASP A 931 -10.48 7.38 -39.85
CA ASP A 931 -9.66 8.03 -40.87
C ASP A 931 -9.16 9.43 -40.49
N GLY A 932 -9.59 9.96 -39.34
CA GLY A 932 -9.22 11.29 -38.84
C GLY A 932 -9.78 12.46 -39.68
N ARG A 933 -10.77 12.21 -40.54
CA ARG A 933 -11.36 13.23 -41.42
C ARG A 933 -12.65 13.81 -40.87
N ARG A 934 -13.40 13.03 -40.10
CA ARG A 934 -14.70 13.44 -39.54
C ARG A 934 -14.69 13.44 -38.02
N LEU A 935 -15.42 14.38 -37.44
CA LEU A 935 -15.64 14.54 -36.01
C LEU A 935 -17.14 14.46 -35.73
N ALA A 936 -17.56 13.65 -34.76
CA ALA A 936 -18.91 13.65 -34.24
C ALA A 936 -18.93 14.26 -32.83
N GLY A 937 -20.01 14.93 -32.50
CA GLY A 937 -20.20 15.55 -31.19
C GLY A 937 -21.68 15.66 -30.85
N ILE A 938 -21.98 15.48 -29.57
CA ILE A 938 -23.32 15.65 -29.03
C ILE A 938 -23.35 16.92 -28.19
N GLY A 939 -24.36 17.76 -28.39
CA GLY A 939 -24.54 18.99 -27.62
C GLY A 939 -25.42 18.86 -26.37
N ARG A 940 -25.37 19.87 -25.49
CA ARG A 940 -26.27 19.97 -24.31
C ARG A 940 -27.74 20.01 -24.73
N ALA A 941 -28.02 20.55 -25.90
CA ALA A 941 -29.35 20.57 -26.52
C ALA A 941 -29.81 19.19 -27.06
N GLY A 942 -29.05 18.10 -26.86
CA GLY A 942 -29.43 16.77 -27.31
C GLY A 942 -29.44 16.64 -28.83
N THR A 943 -28.42 17.17 -29.51
CA THR A 943 -28.27 17.02 -30.96
C THR A 943 -26.93 16.41 -31.31
N LEU A 944 -26.94 15.35 -32.13
CA LEU A 944 -25.76 14.76 -32.73
C LEU A 944 -25.45 15.49 -34.04
N SER A 945 -24.22 15.98 -34.15
CA SER A 945 -23.73 16.67 -35.33
C SER A 945 -22.40 16.09 -35.81
N LEU A 946 -22.14 16.19 -37.12
CA LEU A 946 -20.95 15.66 -37.77
C LEU A 946 -20.22 16.79 -38.53
N TRP A 947 -18.91 16.89 -38.36
CA TRP A 947 -18.03 17.85 -39.02
C TRP A 947 -17.01 17.16 -39.92
N ASP A 948 -16.67 17.78 -41.04
CA ASP A 948 -15.49 17.43 -41.85
C ASP A 948 -14.34 18.35 -41.45
N LEU A 949 -13.26 17.75 -40.96
CA LEU A 949 -12.08 18.45 -40.47
C LEU A 949 -11.26 19.11 -41.59
N SER A 950 -11.59 18.83 -42.86
CA SER A 950 -11.05 19.55 -44.01
C SER A 950 -11.68 20.95 -44.16
N ASN A 951 -12.87 21.16 -43.59
CA ASN A 951 -13.57 22.45 -43.58
C ASN A 951 -14.36 22.65 -42.26
N PRO A 952 -13.70 23.15 -41.20
CA PRO A 952 -14.26 23.19 -39.84
C PRO A 952 -15.37 24.23 -39.61
N GLY A 953 -15.78 25.00 -40.63
CA GLY A 953 -16.66 26.16 -40.46
C GLY A 953 -18.14 25.84 -40.14
N ALA A 954 -18.63 24.64 -40.46
CA ALA A 954 -20.02 24.22 -40.20
C ALA A 954 -20.15 22.68 -40.18
N PRO A 955 -21.15 22.11 -39.48
CA PRO A 955 -21.44 20.69 -39.58
C PRO A 955 -21.86 20.33 -41.02
N VAL A 956 -21.43 19.16 -41.50
CA VAL A 956 -21.73 18.63 -42.83
C VAL A 956 -23.17 18.10 -42.90
N THR A 957 -23.83 17.98 -41.76
CA THR A 957 -25.11 17.30 -41.60
C THR A 957 -26.18 18.18 -40.97
N THR A 958 -27.44 17.95 -41.33
CA THR A 958 -28.58 18.32 -40.48
C THR A 958 -28.45 17.62 -39.12
N PRO A 959 -28.50 18.35 -37.99
CA PRO A 959 -28.38 17.76 -36.66
C PRO A 959 -29.42 16.65 -36.46
N ALA A 960 -28.98 15.47 -36.01
CA ALA A 960 -29.89 14.40 -35.66
C ALA A 960 -30.34 14.56 -34.19
N PRO A 961 -31.64 14.42 -33.89
CA PRO A 961 -32.11 14.49 -32.52
C PRO A 961 -31.54 13.32 -31.71
N PHE A 962 -30.95 13.63 -30.56
CA PHE A 962 -30.51 12.69 -29.54
C PHE A 962 -31.42 12.85 -28.31
N ARG A 963 -31.68 11.75 -27.60
CA ARG A 963 -32.56 11.73 -26.43
C ARG A 963 -31.78 11.18 -25.25
N GLY A 964 -31.84 11.88 -24.12
CA GLY A 964 -31.12 11.52 -22.89
C GLY A 964 -29.84 12.33 -22.68
N LEU A 965 -29.18 12.09 -21.54
CA LEU A 965 -27.87 12.68 -21.24
C LEU A 965 -26.80 11.82 -21.91
N PRO A 966 -25.90 12.38 -22.74
CA PRO A 966 -24.87 11.58 -23.41
C PRO A 966 -23.94 10.94 -22.38
N ALA A 967 -23.69 9.64 -22.52
CA ALA A 967 -22.78 8.87 -21.66
C ALA A 967 -21.54 8.36 -22.43
N GLY A 968 -21.65 8.23 -23.76
CA GLY A 968 -20.53 7.85 -24.63
C GLY A 968 -20.85 8.04 -26.11
N LEU A 969 -19.82 8.19 -26.94
CA LEU A 969 -19.95 8.38 -28.40
C LEU A 969 -18.82 7.62 -29.11
N VAL A 970 -19.16 6.76 -30.08
CA VAL A 970 -18.22 5.87 -30.77
C VAL A 970 -18.54 5.79 -32.27
N PHE A 971 -17.49 5.75 -33.10
CA PHE A 971 -17.58 5.38 -34.52
C PHE A 971 -17.35 3.88 -34.72
N SER A 972 -17.96 3.29 -35.74
CA SER A 972 -17.50 2.00 -36.27
C SER A 972 -16.13 2.11 -36.92
N ALA A 973 -15.35 1.03 -36.94
CA ALA A 973 -14.00 1.05 -37.51
C ALA A 973 -13.99 1.31 -39.02
N ASP A 974 -15.09 1.02 -39.72
CA ASP A 974 -15.29 1.38 -41.12
C ASP A 974 -15.73 2.85 -41.34
N GLY A 975 -15.97 3.60 -40.26
CA GLY A 975 -16.40 5.01 -40.28
C GLY A 975 -17.81 5.24 -40.81
N LYS A 976 -18.63 4.20 -40.99
CA LYS A 976 -19.97 4.29 -41.58
C LYS A 976 -21.10 4.34 -40.56
N ARG A 977 -20.83 4.12 -39.27
CA ARG A 977 -21.83 4.18 -38.19
C ARG A 977 -21.32 4.99 -37.01
N ILE A 978 -22.26 5.60 -36.30
CA ILE A 978 -22.05 6.25 -35.00
C ILE A 978 -23.02 5.64 -34.00
N VAL A 979 -22.53 5.37 -32.80
CA VAL A 979 -23.34 4.98 -31.65
C VAL A 979 -23.17 5.97 -30.53
N ALA A 980 -24.28 6.39 -29.95
CA ALA A 980 -24.30 7.22 -28.76
C ALA A 980 -25.02 6.49 -27.62
N GLY A 981 -24.34 6.37 -26.48
CA GLY A 981 -24.94 5.93 -25.23
C GLY A 981 -25.62 7.09 -24.53
N ALA A 982 -26.72 6.82 -23.84
CA ALA A 982 -27.54 7.84 -23.18
C ALA A 982 -27.90 7.40 -21.76
N SER A 983 -27.47 8.14 -20.73
CA SER A 983 -27.89 7.86 -19.34
C SER A 983 -29.40 8.02 -19.23
N GLY A 984 -30.06 7.01 -18.65
CA GLY A 984 -31.52 6.98 -18.54
C GLY A 984 -32.26 6.36 -19.71
N THR A 985 -31.63 6.16 -20.88
CA THR A 985 -32.33 5.78 -22.11
C THR A 985 -31.52 4.81 -22.98
N GLU A 986 -32.14 4.25 -24.02
CA GLU A 986 -31.49 3.27 -24.89
C GLU A 986 -30.35 3.88 -25.73
N PRO A 987 -29.27 3.12 -26.04
CA PRO A 987 -28.27 3.52 -27.00
C PRO A 987 -28.87 3.76 -28.39
N GLN A 988 -28.43 4.82 -29.05
CA GLN A 988 -28.92 5.21 -30.37
C GLN A 988 -27.83 5.01 -31.42
N VAL A 989 -28.22 4.49 -32.58
CA VAL A 989 -27.31 4.11 -33.68
C VAL A 989 -27.71 4.85 -34.95
N TRP A 990 -26.75 5.47 -35.62
CA TRP A 990 -26.94 6.14 -36.91
C TRP A 990 -25.99 5.57 -37.96
N GLN A 991 -26.51 5.42 -39.18
CA GLN A 991 -25.73 5.15 -40.37
C GLN A 991 -25.38 6.47 -41.06
N ILE A 992 -24.11 6.60 -41.44
CA ILE A 992 -23.57 7.76 -42.16
C ILE A 992 -23.64 7.49 -43.66
N SER A 993 -24.36 8.34 -44.39
CA SER A 993 -24.39 8.27 -45.85
C SER A 993 -23.06 8.76 -46.45
N PRO A 994 -22.75 8.42 -47.72
CA PRO A 994 -21.58 8.97 -48.41
C PRO A 994 -21.57 10.51 -48.47
N SER A 995 -22.75 11.14 -48.51
CA SER A 995 -22.92 12.60 -48.47
C SER A 995 -22.86 13.19 -47.05
N GLY A 996 -22.65 12.37 -46.03
CA GLY A 996 -22.53 12.76 -44.62
C GLY A 996 -23.81 12.61 -43.80
N GLY A 997 -25.00 12.50 -44.43
CA GLY A 997 -26.29 12.45 -43.73
C GLY A 997 -26.41 11.30 -42.72
N LEU A 998 -27.03 11.59 -41.57
CA LEU A 998 -27.25 10.63 -40.49
C LEU A 998 -28.66 10.03 -40.59
N THR A 999 -28.76 8.72 -40.73
CA THR A 999 -30.04 7.99 -40.73
C THR A 999 -30.09 7.08 -39.52
N ALA A 1000 -31.10 7.24 -38.66
CA ALA A 1000 -31.28 6.39 -37.49
C ALA A 1000 -31.52 4.93 -37.91
N VAL A 1001 -30.72 4.00 -37.38
CA VAL A 1001 -30.90 2.57 -37.61
C VAL A 1001 -32.03 2.10 -36.70
N THR A 1002 -33.09 1.56 -37.30
CA THR A 1002 -34.27 1.04 -36.60
C THR A 1002 -34.47 -0.43 -36.97
N GLY A 1003 -35.07 -1.24 -36.07
CA GLY A 1003 -35.41 -2.64 -36.35
C GLY A 1003 -34.53 -3.72 -35.72
N TRP A 1004 -33.57 -3.38 -34.85
CA TRP A 1004 -32.96 -4.35 -33.93
C TRP A 1004 -33.87 -4.52 -32.69
N GLN A 1005 -33.94 -5.73 -32.11
CA GLN A 1005 -34.81 -6.00 -30.95
C GLN A 1005 -34.38 -5.12 -29.77
N ARG A 1006 -35.34 -4.40 -29.16
CA ARG A 1006 -35.12 -3.47 -28.04
C ARG A 1006 -35.63 -4.11 -26.74
N PRO A 1007 -34.88 -4.08 -25.63
CA PRO A 1007 -35.31 -4.69 -24.38
C PRO A 1007 -36.31 -3.82 -23.59
N PRO A 1008 -37.21 -4.43 -22.81
CA PRO A 1008 -37.89 -3.77 -21.71
C PRO A 1008 -37.05 -3.88 -20.41
N THR A 1009 -36.96 -2.77 -19.66
CA THR A 1009 -36.44 -2.59 -18.27
C THR A 1009 -34.91 -2.49 -18.03
N GLY A 1010 -34.53 -1.57 -17.12
CA GLY A 1010 -33.15 -1.22 -16.70
C GLY A 1010 -32.67 0.15 -17.25
N ARG A 1011 -31.94 0.94 -16.45
CA ARG A 1011 -31.46 2.28 -16.82
C ARG A 1011 -30.02 2.15 -17.35
N ALA A 1012 -29.73 2.62 -18.56
CA ALA A 1012 -28.34 2.75 -18.99
C ALA A 1012 -27.69 3.87 -18.16
N ASP A 1013 -26.52 3.66 -17.55
CA ASP A 1013 -25.81 4.71 -16.80
C ASP A 1013 -24.28 4.75 -17.11
N GLY A 1014 -23.77 3.81 -17.91
CA GLY A 1014 -22.34 3.60 -18.14
C GLY A 1014 -21.80 3.85 -19.56
N ASP A 1015 -20.65 3.24 -19.87
CA ASP A 1015 -19.94 3.33 -21.16
C ASP A 1015 -20.63 2.52 -22.28
N VAL A 1016 -20.31 2.82 -23.55
CA VAL A 1016 -20.73 2.03 -24.72
C VAL A 1016 -19.54 1.68 -25.60
N ALA A 1017 -19.56 0.50 -26.21
CA ALA A 1017 -18.51 0.05 -27.13
C ALA A 1017 -19.10 -0.64 -28.37
N LEU A 1018 -18.42 -0.48 -29.51
CA LEU A 1018 -18.80 -1.12 -30.77
C LEU A 1018 -17.64 -2.00 -31.27
N SER A 1019 -17.95 -3.18 -31.81
CA SER A 1019 -16.95 -4.05 -32.43
C SER A 1019 -16.38 -3.42 -33.71
N ALA A 1020 -15.18 -3.84 -34.10
CA ALA A 1020 -14.50 -3.30 -35.28
C ALA A 1020 -15.31 -3.50 -36.58
N ASP A 1021 -15.97 -4.66 -36.72
CA ASP A 1021 -16.88 -4.95 -37.84
C ASP A 1021 -18.18 -4.12 -37.83
N GLY A 1022 -18.45 -3.38 -36.74
CA GLY A 1022 -19.65 -2.57 -36.56
C GLY A 1022 -20.93 -3.38 -36.34
N MET A 1023 -20.82 -4.67 -36.04
CA MET A 1023 -21.96 -5.59 -35.95
C MET A 1023 -22.40 -5.87 -34.51
N LYS A 1024 -21.52 -5.70 -33.52
CA LYS A 1024 -21.82 -5.93 -32.10
C LYS A 1024 -21.74 -4.63 -31.31
N LEU A 1025 -22.75 -4.37 -30.47
CA LEU A 1025 -22.81 -3.22 -29.56
C LEU A 1025 -22.83 -3.73 -28.12
N ALA A 1026 -21.93 -3.22 -27.27
CA ALA A 1026 -21.94 -3.47 -25.83
C ALA A 1026 -22.39 -2.21 -25.07
N ASP A 1027 -23.28 -2.39 -24.11
CA ASP A 1027 -23.87 -1.34 -23.26
C ASP A 1027 -23.71 -1.72 -21.78
N ALA A 1028 -23.18 -0.80 -20.97
CA ALA A 1028 -23.05 -0.94 -19.53
C ALA A 1028 -24.32 -0.47 -18.80
N ARG A 1029 -24.80 -1.29 -17.87
CA ARG A 1029 -26.10 -1.09 -17.19
C ARG A 1029 -25.92 -0.70 -15.72
N ASP A 1030 -26.94 -0.06 -15.16
CA ASP A 1030 -27.05 0.30 -13.74
C ASP A 1030 -27.14 -0.92 -12.81
N ASP A 1031 -27.56 -2.07 -13.32
CA ASP A 1031 -27.62 -3.35 -12.59
C ASP A 1031 -26.29 -4.13 -12.62
N HIS A 1032 -25.18 -3.45 -12.90
CA HIS A 1032 -23.82 -4.01 -13.03
C HIS A 1032 -23.70 -5.12 -14.09
N THR A 1033 -24.60 -5.17 -15.08
CA THR A 1033 -24.48 -6.08 -16.22
C THR A 1033 -23.97 -5.37 -17.47
N VAL A 1034 -23.34 -6.13 -18.37
CA VAL A 1034 -23.03 -5.66 -19.73
C VAL A 1034 -23.91 -6.41 -20.71
N VAL A 1035 -24.62 -5.68 -21.57
CA VAL A 1035 -25.46 -6.31 -22.60
C VAL A 1035 -24.81 -6.14 -23.97
N VAL A 1036 -24.63 -7.25 -24.67
CA VAL A 1036 -24.05 -7.31 -26.02
C VAL A 1036 -25.14 -7.64 -27.04
N TRP A 1037 -25.30 -6.76 -28.02
CA TRP A 1037 -26.33 -6.81 -29.05
C TRP A 1037 -25.73 -7.12 -30.41
N ASP A 1038 -26.42 -7.96 -31.19
CA ASP A 1038 -26.19 -8.11 -32.61
C ASP A 1038 -27.03 -7.08 -33.39
N LEU A 1039 -26.36 -6.09 -33.97
CA LEU A 1039 -27.00 -5.02 -34.75
C LEU A 1039 -27.58 -5.51 -36.09
N THR A 1040 -27.35 -6.76 -36.48
CA THR A 1040 -28.05 -7.37 -37.63
C THR A 1040 -29.45 -7.85 -37.29
N GLY A 1041 -29.79 -7.93 -35.99
CA GLY A 1041 -31.07 -8.45 -35.50
C GLY A 1041 -31.25 -9.96 -35.71
N LYS A 1042 -30.19 -10.70 -36.06
CA LYS A 1042 -30.24 -12.15 -36.31
C LYS A 1042 -30.05 -12.98 -35.05
N SER A 1043 -29.52 -12.40 -33.98
CA SER A 1043 -29.18 -13.09 -32.74
C SER A 1043 -29.81 -12.39 -31.54
N GLU A 1044 -30.18 -13.17 -30.53
CA GLU A 1044 -30.67 -12.62 -29.27
C GLU A 1044 -29.56 -11.88 -28.50
N PRO A 1045 -29.93 -10.91 -27.65
CA PRO A 1045 -28.97 -10.12 -26.87
C PRO A 1045 -28.33 -11.00 -25.79
N LYS A 1046 -27.03 -10.82 -25.59
CA LYS A 1046 -26.27 -11.57 -24.59
C LYS A 1046 -26.04 -10.70 -23.35
N ILE A 1047 -26.47 -11.18 -22.19
CA ILE A 1047 -26.25 -10.50 -20.91
C ILE A 1047 -25.00 -11.11 -20.25
N LEU A 1048 -24.04 -10.27 -19.92
CA LEU A 1048 -22.80 -10.64 -19.25
C LEU A 1048 -22.91 -10.20 -17.78
N ARG A 1049 -22.87 -11.17 -16.87
CA ARG A 1049 -23.08 -10.99 -15.41
C ARG A 1049 -21.80 -11.25 -14.63
N GLY A 1050 -21.75 -10.80 -13.38
CA GLY A 1050 -20.66 -11.10 -12.44
C GLY A 1050 -19.72 -9.94 -12.10
N HIS A 1051 -20.09 -8.69 -12.44
CA HIS A 1051 -19.45 -7.49 -11.88
C HIS A 1051 -20.07 -7.19 -10.51
N ALA A 1052 -19.23 -6.83 -9.54
CA ALA A 1052 -19.68 -6.53 -8.17
C ALA A 1052 -20.07 -5.05 -7.97
N GLU A 1053 -19.62 -4.19 -8.88
CA GLU A 1053 -19.76 -2.73 -8.84
C GLU A 1053 -19.98 -2.20 -10.26
N ASP A 1054 -20.25 -0.89 -10.36
CA ASP A 1054 -20.56 -0.20 -11.62
C ASP A 1054 -19.50 -0.38 -12.71
N ILE A 1055 -19.97 -0.62 -13.93
CA ILE A 1055 -19.12 -0.75 -15.11
C ILE A 1055 -18.78 0.64 -15.63
N THR A 1056 -17.51 0.98 -15.53
CA THR A 1056 -16.97 2.32 -15.82
C THR A 1056 -16.38 2.42 -17.22
N GLY A 1057 -15.96 1.29 -17.81
CA GLY A 1057 -15.32 1.26 -19.13
C GLY A 1057 -15.56 -0.02 -19.92
N LEU A 1058 -15.81 0.14 -21.23
CA LEU A 1058 -15.97 -0.96 -22.19
C LEU A 1058 -15.05 -0.79 -23.40
N ALA A 1059 -14.52 -1.91 -23.90
CA ALA A 1059 -13.80 -1.95 -25.18
C ALA A 1059 -13.88 -3.32 -25.84
N PHE A 1060 -14.12 -3.38 -27.14
CA PHE A 1060 -13.93 -4.59 -27.95
C PHE A 1060 -12.46 -4.71 -28.38
N SER A 1061 -11.99 -5.95 -28.54
CA SER A 1061 -10.73 -6.22 -29.21
C SER A 1061 -10.81 -5.85 -30.71
N PRO A 1062 -9.66 -5.56 -31.36
CA PRO A 1062 -9.63 -5.18 -32.78
C PRO A 1062 -10.24 -6.23 -33.73
N ASP A 1063 -10.17 -7.50 -33.36
CA ASP A 1063 -10.79 -8.62 -34.10
C ASP A 1063 -12.28 -8.81 -33.79
N GLY A 1064 -12.84 -8.08 -32.81
CA GLY A 1064 -14.24 -8.19 -32.37
C GLY A 1064 -14.58 -9.53 -31.69
N LEU A 1065 -13.58 -10.34 -31.33
CA LEU A 1065 -13.76 -11.64 -30.68
C LEU A 1065 -13.83 -11.54 -29.16
N ARG A 1066 -13.26 -10.50 -28.56
CA ARG A 1066 -13.24 -10.27 -27.11
C ARG A 1066 -13.84 -8.92 -26.73
N LEU A 1067 -14.40 -8.87 -25.53
CA LEU A 1067 -14.86 -7.64 -24.88
C LEU A 1067 -14.20 -7.53 -23.50
N ALA A 1068 -13.57 -6.38 -23.22
CA ALA A 1068 -13.07 -6.02 -21.90
C ALA A 1068 -14.07 -5.09 -21.21
N ALA A 1069 -14.41 -5.41 -19.97
CA ALA A 1069 -15.28 -4.61 -19.12
C ALA A 1069 -14.56 -4.31 -17.80
N ALA A 1070 -14.27 -3.03 -17.57
CA ALA A 1070 -13.69 -2.52 -16.33
C ALA A 1070 -14.82 -2.06 -15.39
N ALA A 1071 -14.70 -2.37 -14.11
CA ALA A 1071 -15.66 -1.97 -13.09
C ALA A 1071 -15.00 -1.15 -11.96
N ALA A 1072 -15.83 -0.49 -11.16
CA ALA A 1072 -15.40 0.32 -10.04
C ALA A 1072 -14.77 -0.50 -8.90
N ASP A 1073 -15.02 -1.82 -8.87
CA ASP A 1073 -14.35 -2.83 -8.03
C ASP A 1073 -12.85 -3.03 -8.38
N GLY A 1074 -12.35 -2.36 -9.42
CA GLY A 1074 -10.96 -2.49 -9.90
C GLY A 1074 -10.71 -3.72 -10.77
N ALA A 1075 -11.69 -4.61 -10.95
CA ALA A 1075 -11.53 -5.80 -11.76
C ALA A 1075 -11.87 -5.53 -13.23
N ILE A 1076 -11.10 -6.16 -14.13
CA ILE A 1076 -11.34 -6.13 -15.57
C ILE A 1076 -11.71 -7.53 -16.02
N ARG A 1077 -12.93 -7.68 -16.52
CA ARG A 1077 -13.46 -8.96 -16.97
C ARG A 1077 -13.38 -9.04 -18.49
N LEU A 1078 -12.78 -10.11 -18.98
CA LEU A 1078 -12.61 -10.40 -20.40
C LEU A 1078 -13.64 -11.43 -20.82
N TRP A 1079 -14.33 -11.16 -21.91
CA TRP A 1079 -15.44 -11.97 -22.39
C TRP A 1079 -15.18 -12.40 -23.82
N ASP A 1080 -15.34 -13.69 -24.10
CA ASP A 1080 -15.47 -14.16 -25.49
C ASP A 1080 -16.86 -13.77 -26.01
N THR A 1081 -16.88 -13.03 -27.10
CA THR A 1081 -18.12 -12.59 -27.76
C THR A 1081 -18.93 -13.76 -28.33
N GLY A 1082 -18.31 -14.91 -28.62
CA GLY A 1082 -18.98 -16.14 -29.06
C GLY A 1082 -19.35 -17.12 -27.93
N GLY A 1083 -18.86 -16.91 -26.71
CA GLY A 1083 -19.05 -17.83 -25.57
C GLY A 1083 -20.45 -17.80 -24.93
N GLN A 1084 -20.72 -18.67 -23.95
CA GLN A 1084 -22.05 -18.90 -23.34
C GLN A 1084 -22.29 -18.17 -22.00
N GLY A 1085 -21.67 -17.01 -21.75
CA GLY A 1085 -22.04 -16.15 -20.61
C GLY A 1085 -21.17 -16.27 -19.35
N GLU A 1086 -19.96 -16.85 -19.44
CA GLU A 1086 -18.90 -16.70 -18.42
C GLU A 1086 -17.72 -15.85 -18.95
N PRO A 1087 -17.00 -15.12 -18.08
CA PRO A 1087 -15.81 -14.39 -18.49
C PRO A 1087 -14.69 -15.38 -18.86
N ALA A 1088 -14.03 -15.14 -20.00
CA ALA A 1088 -12.85 -15.88 -20.46
C ALA A 1088 -11.63 -15.66 -19.55
N GLY A 1089 -11.62 -14.58 -18.76
CA GLY A 1089 -10.62 -14.31 -17.74
C GLY A 1089 -11.01 -13.08 -16.91
N VAL A 1090 -10.48 -13.00 -15.69
CA VAL A 1090 -10.61 -11.81 -14.84
C VAL A 1090 -9.21 -11.35 -14.45
N LEU A 1091 -8.96 -10.07 -14.65
CA LEU A 1091 -7.72 -9.41 -14.29
C LEU A 1091 -7.94 -8.64 -12.99
N TYR A 1092 -7.15 -9.00 -11.98
CA TYR A 1092 -7.14 -8.39 -10.65
C TYR A 1092 -5.81 -7.66 -10.45
N GLY A 1093 -5.82 -6.57 -9.68
CA GLY A 1093 -4.61 -5.82 -9.34
C GLY A 1093 -4.69 -4.32 -9.58
N ALA A 1094 -5.83 -3.78 -10.03
CA ALA A 1094 -6.07 -2.34 -9.92
C ALA A 1094 -6.25 -1.98 -8.44
N GLU A 1095 -5.61 -0.91 -7.97
CA GLU A 1095 -5.68 -0.49 -6.55
C GLU A 1095 -6.85 0.46 -6.29
N SER A 1096 -7.50 0.89 -7.39
CA SER A 1096 -8.59 1.84 -7.38
C SER A 1096 -9.51 1.60 -8.58
N THR A 1097 -10.62 2.34 -8.64
CA THR A 1097 -11.57 2.30 -9.75
C THR A 1097 -10.88 2.53 -11.11
N VAL A 1098 -10.91 1.52 -11.97
CA VAL A 1098 -10.45 1.63 -13.36
C VAL A 1098 -11.48 2.43 -14.14
N ARG A 1099 -11.16 3.64 -14.61
CA ARG A 1099 -12.16 4.51 -15.26
C ARG A 1099 -12.43 4.18 -16.72
N LYS A 1100 -11.43 3.69 -17.46
CA LYS A 1100 -11.53 3.28 -18.86
C LYS A 1100 -10.51 2.20 -19.19
N VAL A 1101 -10.82 1.41 -20.21
CA VAL A 1101 -9.98 0.35 -20.76
C VAL A 1101 -9.91 0.46 -22.29
N ARG A 1102 -8.75 0.18 -22.90
CA ARG A 1102 -8.55 0.19 -24.36
C ARG A 1102 -7.59 -0.92 -24.79
N PHE A 1103 -7.91 -1.61 -25.89
CA PHE A 1103 -7.01 -2.58 -26.51
C PHE A 1103 -5.90 -1.89 -27.32
N SER A 1104 -4.73 -2.54 -27.37
CA SER A 1104 -3.72 -2.26 -28.39
C SER A 1104 -4.22 -2.68 -29.78
N PRO A 1105 -3.70 -2.09 -30.87
CA PRO A 1105 -4.15 -2.39 -32.23
C PRO A 1105 -3.98 -3.85 -32.66
N ASP A 1106 -3.00 -4.56 -32.07
CA ASP A 1106 -2.76 -5.98 -32.29
C ASP A 1106 -3.65 -6.88 -31.41
N GLY A 1107 -4.40 -6.31 -30.47
CA GLY A 1107 -5.26 -7.03 -29.53
C GLY A 1107 -4.53 -7.79 -28.42
N THR A 1108 -3.21 -7.63 -28.29
CA THR A 1108 -2.38 -8.36 -27.32
C THR A 1108 -2.46 -7.76 -25.91
N TRP A 1109 -2.60 -6.44 -25.82
CA TRP A 1109 -2.52 -5.68 -24.58
C TRP A 1109 -3.77 -4.82 -24.34
N LEU A 1110 -4.00 -4.50 -23.08
CA LEU A 1110 -4.99 -3.56 -22.60
C LEU A 1110 -4.30 -2.47 -21.80
N VAL A 1111 -4.61 -1.21 -22.07
CA VAL A 1111 -4.19 -0.08 -21.23
C VAL A 1111 -5.35 0.38 -20.36
N THR A 1112 -5.08 0.61 -19.09
CA THR A 1112 -6.07 1.06 -18.11
C THR A 1112 -5.70 2.39 -17.48
N ASN A 1113 -6.74 3.12 -17.07
CA ASN A 1113 -6.59 4.43 -16.44
C ASN A 1113 -7.12 4.39 -15.01
N GLU A 1114 -6.20 4.52 -14.05
CA GLU A 1114 -6.50 4.67 -12.62
C GLU A 1114 -6.28 6.14 -12.20
N PRO A 1115 -7.14 6.72 -11.36
CA PRO A 1115 -7.04 8.13 -10.94
C PRO A 1115 -5.71 8.52 -10.26
N ALA A 1116 -5.07 7.59 -9.55
CA ALA A 1116 -3.93 7.87 -8.68
C ALA A 1116 -2.87 6.75 -8.70
N GLY A 1117 -2.47 6.26 -9.88
CA GLY A 1117 -1.49 5.17 -10.00
C GLY A 1117 -0.66 5.17 -11.29
N PRO A 1118 0.33 4.25 -11.38
CA PRO A 1118 1.13 4.06 -12.58
C PRO A 1118 0.25 3.63 -13.76
N LEU A 1119 0.77 3.79 -14.98
CA LEU A 1119 0.08 3.30 -16.16
C LEU A 1119 0.21 1.77 -16.20
N ARG A 1120 -0.91 1.05 -16.17
CA ARG A 1120 -0.92 -0.42 -16.19
C ARG A 1120 -1.29 -0.97 -17.56
N LEU A 1121 -0.51 -1.96 -17.98
CA LEU A 1121 -0.74 -2.73 -19.20
C LEU A 1121 -1.05 -4.18 -18.86
N TRP A 1122 -2.17 -4.69 -19.36
CA TRP A 1122 -2.63 -6.04 -19.07
C TRP A 1122 -2.60 -6.88 -20.32
N ARG A 1123 -2.34 -8.18 -20.17
CA ARG A 1123 -2.48 -9.10 -21.29
C ARG A 1123 -3.95 -9.37 -21.59
N ALA A 1124 -4.31 -9.21 -22.85
CA ALA A 1124 -5.64 -9.48 -23.37
C ALA A 1124 -6.01 -10.97 -23.37
N ALA A 1125 -5.02 -11.87 -23.28
CA ALA A 1125 -5.23 -13.32 -23.15
C ALA A 1125 -5.83 -13.73 -21.79
N GLY A 1126 -5.85 -12.82 -20.80
CA GLY A 1126 -6.23 -13.13 -19.43
C GLY A 1126 -5.09 -13.76 -18.64
N GLY A 1127 -5.16 -13.66 -17.32
CA GLY A 1127 -4.16 -14.16 -16.38
C GLY A 1127 -2.89 -13.30 -16.30
N GLY A 1128 -2.28 -13.27 -15.11
CA GLY A 1128 -1.05 -12.53 -14.81
C GLY A 1128 -1.27 -11.13 -14.22
N GLU A 1129 -0.25 -10.64 -13.52
CA GLU A 1129 -0.17 -9.26 -13.00
C GLU A 1129 0.01 -8.24 -14.15
N PRO A 1130 -0.37 -6.97 -13.94
CA PRO A 1130 -0.14 -5.93 -14.92
C PRO A 1130 1.35 -5.59 -15.06
N LEU A 1131 1.76 -5.21 -16.27
CA LEU A 1131 3.02 -4.51 -16.50
C LEU A 1131 2.83 -3.05 -16.06
N GLU A 1132 3.63 -2.60 -15.09
CA GLU A 1132 3.53 -1.25 -14.52
C GLU A 1132 4.56 -0.32 -15.15
N LEU A 1133 4.09 0.79 -15.73
CA LEU A 1133 4.94 1.81 -16.33
C LEU A 1133 4.92 3.09 -15.47
N THR A 1134 6.06 3.40 -14.87
CA THR A 1134 6.26 4.58 -13.99
C THR A 1134 6.69 5.83 -14.77
N GLY A 1135 6.63 7.00 -14.13
CA GLY A 1135 7.03 8.29 -14.71
C GLY A 1135 6.03 8.86 -15.72
N TRP A 1136 4.82 8.31 -15.84
CA TRP A 1136 3.75 8.81 -16.72
C TRP A 1136 2.90 9.93 -16.08
N GLY A 1137 3.01 10.13 -14.77
CA GLY A 1137 2.32 11.15 -13.97
C GLY A 1137 0.95 10.70 -13.43
N ALA A 1138 0.65 11.00 -12.16
CA ALA A 1138 -0.60 10.65 -11.50
C ALA A 1138 -1.69 11.70 -11.74
N THR A 1139 -2.43 11.60 -12.85
CA THR A 1139 -3.68 12.37 -13.02
C THR A 1139 -4.70 11.59 -13.87
N GLY A 1140 -5.98 11.73 -13.54
CA GLY A 1140 -7.11 10.90 -14.01
C GLY A 1140 -7.52 11.04 -15.47
N GLY A 1141 -6.60 11.38 -16.38
CA GLY A 1141 -6.88 11.46 -17.82
C GLY A 1141 -6.79 10.12 -18.56
N LEU A 1142 -7.31 10.10 -19.79
CA LEU A 1142 -7.39 8.90 -20.64
C LEU A 1142 -6.03 8.55 -21.28
N ALA A 1143 -5.60 7.29 -21.20
CA ALA A 1143 -4.55 6.70 -22.01
C ALA A 1143 -5.09 5.84 -23.16
N VAL A 1144 -4.48 5.97 -24.34
CA VAL A 1144 -4.81 5.22 -25.55
C VAL A 1144 -3.53 4.84 -26.30
N PHE A 1145 -3.54 3.69 -26.97
CA PHE A 1145 -2.47 3.33 -27.91
C PHE A 1145 -2.58 4.16 -29.19
N SER A 1146 -1.43 4.47 -29.80
CA SER A 1146 -1.40 4.93 -31.17
C SER A 1146 -1.90 3.82 -32.11
N PRO A 1147 -2.43 4.17 -33.30
CA PRO A 1147 -2.99 3.20 -34.24
C PRO A 1147 -2.00 2.13 -34.73
N ASP A 1148 -0.72 2.45 -34.75
CA ASP A 1148 0.38 1.55 -35.09
C ASP A 1148 0.92 0.77 -33.88
N GLY A 1149 0.40 1.03 -32.67
CA GLY A 1149 0.81 0.40 -31.42
C GLY A 1149 2.18 0.84 -30.90
N SER A 1150 2.86 1.77 -31.59
CA SER A 1150 4.24 2.17 -31.26
C SER A 1150 4.31 3.15 -30.08
N ARG A 1151 3.21 3.83 -29.75
CA ARG A 1151 3.14 4.88 -28.74
C ARG A 1151 1.90 4.73 -27.86
N ILE A 1152 1.98 5.30 -26.67
CA ILE A 1152 0.82 5.54 -25.80
C ILE A 1152 0.66 7.05 -25.63
N VAL A 1153 -0.57 7.52 -25.74
CA VAL A 1153 -0.99 8.91 -25.58
C VAL A 1153 -1.80 8.99 -24.30
N ARG A 1154 -1.39 9.84 -23.35
CA ARG A 1154 -2.08 10.06 -22.08
C ARG A 1154 -2.41 11.53 -21.89
N GLY A 1155 -3.67 11.84 -21.59
CA GLY A 1155 -4.07 13.17 -21.11
C GLY A 1155 -3.75 13.33 -19.61
N LEU A 1156 -3.28 14.50 -19.20
CA LEU A 1156 -3.04 14.88 -17.81
C LEU A 1156 -3.97 16.04 -17.44
N SER A 1157 -4.66 15.93 -16.30
CA SER A 1157 -5.53 16.97 -15.75
C SER A 1157 -4.99 17.47 -14.42
N PRO A 1158 -4.90 18.78 -14.16
CA PRO A 1158 -4.35 19.32 -12.91
C PRO A 1158 -5.22 19.09 -11.65
N GLN A 1159 -6.42 18.49 -11.74
CA GLN A 1159 -7.30 18.35 -10.58
C GLN A 1159 -7.06 17.05 -9.80
N ILE A 1160 -6.40 17.18 -8.65
CA ILE A 1160 -6.44 16.20 -7.56
C ILE A 1160 -7.56 16.64 -6.59
N PHE A 1161 -8.55 15.78 -6.35
CA PHE A 1161 -9.53 15.97 -5.27
C PHE A 1161 -8.94 15.42 -3.96
N LEU A 1162 -8.05 16.18 -3.33
CA LEU A 1162 -7.64 15.96 -1.93
C LEU A 1162 -8.33 17.02 -1.07
N GLY A 1163 -8.89 16.59 0.07
CA GLY A 1163 -9.71 17.42 0.94
C GLY A 1163 -9.09 18.81 1.25
N ARG A 1164 -9.91 19.85 1.07
CA ARG A 1164 -9.78 21.22 1.60
C ARG A 1164 -8.60 22.12 1.21
N SER A 1165 -7.71 21.76 0.28
CA SER A 1165 -6.77 22.76 -0.27
C SER A 1165 -6.59 22.63 -1.78
N LEU A 1166 -7.08 23.63 -2.52
CA LEU A 1166 -6.83 23.83 -3.95
C LEU A 1166 -5.39 24.35 -4.12
N ALA A 1167 -4.44 23.45 -4.36
CA ALA A 1167 -3.12 23.85 -4.87
C ALA A 1167 -3.29 24.21 -6.36
N THR A 1168 -3.30 25.51 -6.67
CA THR A 1168 -3.23 26.00 -8.05
C THR A 1168 -1.79 25.88 -8.56
N GLY A 1169 -1.34 24.66 -8.80
CA GLY A 1169 -0.07 24.34 -9.45
C GLY A 1169 -0.25 24.29 -10.97
N LEU A 1170 0.29 25.29 -11.68
CA LEU A 1170 0.40 25.41 -13.14
C LEU A 1170 -0.85 25.04 -13.96
N GLY A 1171 -1.60 26.08 -14.33
CA GLY A 1171 -2.71 26.01 -15.28
C GLY A 1171 -2.32 25.38 -16.62
N GLY A 1172 -2.96 24.26 -16.90
CA GLY A 1172 -3.10 23.67 -18.21
C GLY A 1172 -3.10 22.15 -18.21
N SER A 1173 -4.14 21.54 -18.78
CA SER A 1173 -4.09 20.10 -19.09
C SER A 1173 -2.94 19.85 -20.08
N LEU A 1174 -2.21 18.75 -19.92
CA LEU A 1174 -1.08 18.39 -20.78
C LEU A 1174 -1.36 17.05 -21.45
N VAL A 1175 -1.12 16.91 -22.75
CA VAL A 1175 -1.09 15.57 -23.37
C VAL A 1175 0.36 15.12 -23.51
N ARG A 1176 0.67 13.95 -22.95
CA ARG A 1176 1.96 13.28 -23.12
C ARG A 1176 1.80 12.17 -24.15
N THR A 1177 2.71 12.14 -25.13
CA THR A 1177 2.85 11.02 -26.07
C THR A 1177 4.23 10.42 -25.88
N ARG A 1178 4.31 9.10 -25.75
CA ARG A 1178 5.58 8.39 -25.54
C ARG A 1178 5.60 7.09 -26.33
N ALA A 1179 6.78 6.73 -26.83
CA ALA A 1179 6.99 5.42 -27.41
C ALA A 1179 6.90 4.35 -26.32
N CYS A 1180 6.24 3.22 -26.62
CA CYS A 1180 6.25 2.07 -25.73
C CYS A 1180 7.24 1.03 -26.25
N GLU A 1181 8.43 1.04 -25.67
CA GLU A 1181 9.58 0.20 -26.05
C GLU A 1181 9.35 -1.28 -25.75
N VAL A 1182 8.51 -1.54 -24.74
CA VAL A 1182 8.20 -2.86 -24.21
C VAL A 1182 6.81 -3.35 -24.59
N CYS A 1183 6.08 -2.64 -25.46
CA CYS A 1183 4.76 -3.07 -25.96
C CYS A 1183 4.86 -3.85 -27.28
N GLY A 1184 6.00 -3.79 -27.97
CA GLY A 1184 6.21 -4.45 -29.26
C GLY A 1184 6.34 -5.97 -29.18
N PRO A 1185 6.62 -6.64 -30.31
CA PRO A 1185 6.84 -8.09 -30.35
C PRO A 1185 7.92 -8.54 -29.36
N ALA A 1186 7.73 -9.70 -28.71
CA ALA A 1186 8.63 -10.22 -27.68
C ALA A 1186 10.10 -10.32 -28.14
N GLY A 1187 10.35 -10.71 -29.39
CA GLY A 1187 11.71 -10.76 -29.96
C GLY A 1187 12.40 -9.39 -29.99
N THR A 1188 11.67 -8.31 -30.31
CA THR A 1188 12.22 -6.95 -30.29
C THR A 1188 12.53 -6.49 -28.87
N VAL A 1189 11.70 -6.87 -27.89
CA VAL A 1189 11.97 -6.60 -26.47
C VAL A 1189 13.19 -7.37 -25.98
N LEU A 1190 13.36 -8.63 -26.41
CA LEU A 1190 14.54 -9.43 -26.08
C LEU A 1190 15.83 -8.82 -26.64
N ASP A 1191 15.81 -8.34 -27.89
CA ASP A 1191 16.96 -7.66 -28.48
C ASP A 1191 17.30 -6.36 -27.74
N LEU A 1192 16.27 -5.60 -27.31
CA LEU A 1192 16.46 -4.43 -26.46
C LEU A 1192 17.03 -4.81 -25.09
N ALA A 1193 16.50 -5.87 -24.45
CA ALA A 1193 16.98 -6.39 -23.18
C ALA A 1193 18.47 -6.78 -23.25
N ARG A 1194 18.86 -7.50 -24.30
CA ARG A 1194 20.26 -7.87 -24.58
C ARG A 1194 21.14 -6.63 -24.76
N SER A 1195 20.64 -5.59 -25.41
CA SER A 1195 21.39 -4.33 -25.58
C SER A 1195 21.58 -3.53 -24.27
N ARG A 1196 20.68 -3.72 -23.29
CA ARG A 1196 20.75 -3.11 -21.95
C ARG A 1196 21.61 -3.90 -20.96
N ARG A 1197 22.12 -5.05 -21.39
CA ARG A 1197 22.99 -5.88 -20.58
C ARG A 1197 24.34 -5.21 -20.34
N THR A 1198 24.64 -4.91 -19.09
CA THR A 1198 25.88 -4.28 -18.64
C THR A 1198 26.97 -5.27 -18.25
N ARG A 1199 26.60 -6.49 -17.85
CA ARG A 1199 27.51 -7.57 -17.45
C ARG A 1199 26.92 -8.95 -17.66
N GLU A 1200 27.75 -9.97 -17.45
CA GLU A 1200 27.33 -11.38 -17.37
C GLU A 1200 26.94 -11.77 -15.93
N LEU A 1201 26.14 -12.84 -15.78
CA LEU A 1201 25.94 -13.49 -14.49
C LEU A 1201 27.27 -14.04 -13.96
N THR A 1202 27.62 -13.70 -12.72
CA THR A 1202 28.82 -14.20 -12.04
C THR A 1202 28.73 -15.71 -11.76
N ALA A 1203 29.86 -16.36 -11.49
CA ALA A 1203 29.88 -17.79 -11.17
C ALA A 1203 29.11 -18.14 -9.88
N GLU A 1204 28.95 -17.19 -8.97
CA GLU A 1204 28.15 -17.34 -7.75
C GLU A 1204 26.65 -17.20 -8.06
N GLU A 1205 26.25 -16.15 -8.80
CA GLU A 1205 24.86 -15.96 -9.22
C GLU A 1205 24.38 -17.13 -10.10
N ARG A 1206 25.22 -17.63 -11.03
CA ARG A 1206 24.88 -18.81 -11.84
C ARG A 1206 24.64 -20.04 -10.97
N ARG A 1207 25.48 -20.28 -9.95
CA ARG A 1207 25.27 -21.41 -9.02
C ARG A 1207 24.03 -21.22 -8.15
N SER A 1208 23.79 -20.02 -7.65
CA SER A 1208 22.65 -19.70 -6.78
C SER A 1208 21.30 -19.81 -7.51
N HIS A 1209 21.22 -19.28 -8.73
CA HIS A 1209 19.94 -19.10 -9.43
C HIS A 1209 19.69 -20.11 -10.55
N LEU A 1210 20.74 -20.59 -11.25
CA LEU A 1210 20.57 -21.52 -12.37
C LEU A 1210 20.68 -23.00 -11.94
N ASP A 1211 21.46 -23.33 -10.90
CA ASP A 1211 21.75 -24.71 -10.51
C ASP A 1211 20.86 -25.22 -9.34
N PRO A 1212 19.85 -26.08 -9.59
CA PRO A 1212 18.99 -26.62 -8.55
C PRO A 1212 19.70 -27.54 -7.54
N ALA A 1213 20.90 -28.05 -7.86
CA ALA A 1213 21.60 -29.01 -6.99
C ALA A 1213 22.51 -28.35 -5.94
N ALA A 1214 22.71 -27.03 -6.02
CA ALA A 1214 23.62 -26.30 -5.13
C ALA A 1214 22.94 -25.76 -3.85
N SER A 1215 21.61 -25.86 -3.73
CA SER A 1215 20.84 -25.40 -2.56
C SER A 1215 20.45 -26.51 -1.58
N THR A 1216 20.99 -27.71 -1.77
CA THR A 1216 21.03 -28.81 -0.78
C THR A 1216 22.46 -29.02 -0.32
#